data_AF-A0A4U8TKM6-F1
#
_entry.id   AF-A0A4U8TKM6-F1
#
_cell.length_a   1.000
_cell.length_b   1.000
_cell.length_c   1.000
_cell.angle_alpha   90.00
_cell.angle_beta   90.00
_cell.angle_gamma   90.00
#
_symmetry.space_group_name_H-M   'P 1'
#
loop_
_entity.id
_entity.type
_entity.pdbx_description
1 polymer ?
#
loop_
_entity_poly.entity_id
_entity_poly.type
_entity_poly.pdbx_seq_one_letter_code
_entity_poly.pdbx_strand_id
1 'polypeptide(L)'
;MDYKMTEILYYILLFPLEQLLEWMLYTLFKATKSGALSIILLSLLVNLFLLKIFLYTDKKAKDESELKKKLDSRIKAWKSVYKRAKLYAFTQTLYRQHNYHPIYALRSLLGLLLQIPFFIAMYAVIANADFLLAKPFLWIHDLSKPDSIPFGLFGLESIHLLPILMTLFTLINVMIVSKELGARLQGAGIALLFLVLLYSMPSALVLYWTCNMLFALLKELYKKYKKASEIESIQSNKTISTPNITKSKDLLTISKSNYKGIIFLSIINICVMMFIFNTYALIATDLGQFEASEINIILAASFGCGLLISLIFIYLSSFINSLKVLKITAIILSAVFIIGLLYSLVLTGDYGPMQGFTFARPLILNNTQITIDIIAVICCIMCAYFLNKSRFIKGFYKVSLATLCVVSSFSLYNITIETNSKKDIMQKYANDRNGDNKDDPIFAFSKDKTNILVILLDRADGYTTHRILESNKELRDKFDGFIDFRNALSSGNLTFSTLTSVIGGEYYSALNINKRANKDKTLQSAINDGYANTFNAFQKAGYATAGIIDYPADTEIYKKLDNSSNIVFKTNAYNAEYALYHDVNINEGVSSLSRLISISLFKISPYSIRPYVYRDGRLLLILKHGISGVVEIAEMYALRTRLSNTAQTDTFKFFHNSITHNPYVLDKDCNFVDNSPKNKHPNDLLYGLMNGHYNAESCALKWLGETFDKMKKLGVYDNTEIFITADHGAQYKYLPVKMSFHVPLFYKPMHSRGEMKQDERVIMNYDLASIFCSHLKNGCPNVKTNILENYPNQRDVILYESDWNKIRKINKANYKIDLENYYKYNWGHNEIYDSKNWEKISID
;
A
#
# COMPACT_ATOMS: atom_id res chain seq x y z
N MET A 1 -3.12 -0.87 -20.33
CA MET A 1 -3.38 -2.31 -20.28
C MET A 1 -4.74 -2.53 -19.63
N ASP A 2 -5.70 -3.04 -20.40
CA ASP A 2 -6.99 -3.47 -19.88
C ASP A 2 -6.81 -4.80 -19.14
N TYR A 3 -7.03 -4.79 -17.83
CA TYR A 3 -7.10 -6.00 -17.02
C TYR A 3 -8.24 -6.86 -17.56
N LYS A 4 -7.96 -8.11 -17.91
CA LYS A 4 -9.02 -9.03 -18.33
C LYS A 4 -9.95 -9.24 -17.14
N MET A 5 -11.27 -9.25 -17.36
CA MET A 5 -12.29 -9.52 -16.32
C MET A 5 -11.95 -10.76 -15.47
N THR A 6 -11.29 -11.75 -16.07
CA THR A 6 -10.80 -12.97 -15.41
C THR A 6 -9.79 -12.70 -14.29
N GLU A 7 -8.95 -11.68 -14.44
CA GLU A 7 -7.92 -11.31 -13.47
C GLU A 7 -8.53 -10.62 -12.24
N ILE A 8 -9.50 -9.72 -12.44
CA ILE A 8 -10.24 -9.08 -11.35
C ILE A 8 -11.00 -10.13 -10.51
N LEU A 9 -11.64 -11.09 -11.18
CA LEU A 9 -12.33 -12.19 -10.50
C LEU A 9 -11.39 -13.06 -9.67
N TYR A 10 -10.17 -13.31 -10.17
CA TYR A 10 -9.14 -14.00 -9.40
C TYR A 10 -8.80 -13.25 -8.10
N TYR A 11 -8.58 -11.92 -8.17
CA TYR A 11 -8.29 -11.12 -6.99
C TYR A 11 -9.45 -11.00 -5.99
N ILE A 12 -10.70 -11.09 -6.46
CA ILE A 12 -11.88 -11.07 -5.58
C ILE A 12 -12.10 -12.42 -4.89
N LEU A 13 -11.92 -13.54 -5.60
CA LEU A 13 -12.37 -14.86 -5.14
C LEU A 13 -11.24 -15.78 -4.67
N LEU A 14 -10.13 -15.87 -5.41
CA LEU A 14 -9.06 -16.84 -5.17
C LEU A 14 -7.91 -16.25 -4.36
N PHE A 15 -7.43 -15.06 -4.73
CA PHE A 15 -6.31 -14.41 -4.05
C PHE A 15 -6.49 -14.30 -2.51
N PRO A 16 -7.65 -13.88 -1.96
CA PRO A 16 -7.81 -13.80 -0.51
C PRO A 16 -7.73 -15.18 0.18
N LEU A 17 -8.16 -16.22 -0.52
CA LEU A 17 -8.08 -17.59 -0.05
C LEU A 17 -6.64 -18.10 -0.08
N GLU A 18 -5.89 -17.78 -1.13
CA GLU A 18 -4.45 -18.05 -1.25
C GLU A 18 -3.68 -17.43 -0.08
N GLN A 19 -3.85 -16.13 0.18
CA GLN A 19 -3.19 -15.46 1.29
C GLN A 19 -3.52 -16.11 2.65
N LEU A 20 -4.77 -16.52 2.86
CA LEU A 20 -5.18 -17.18 4.09
C LEU A 20 -4.52 -18.56 4.23
N LEU A 21 -4.53 -19.37 3.18
CA LEU A 21 -3.95 -20.71 3.18
C LEU A 21 -2.43 -20.66 3.31
N GLU A 22 -1.76 -19.73 2.63
CA GLU A 22 -0.33 -19.48 2.75
C GLU A 22 0.05 -19.11 4.18
N TRP A 23 -0.65 -18.15 4.79
CA TRP A 23 -0.42 -17.74 6.17
C TRP A 23 -0.59 -18.91 7.16
N MET A 24 -1.65 -19.71 6.99
CA MET A 24 -1.87 -20.91 7.80
C MET A 24 -0.74 -21.93 7.61
N LEU A 25 -0.36 -22.22 6.35
CA LEU A 25 0.68 -23.19 6.01
C LEU A 25 2.03 -22.78 6.60
N TYR A 26 2.42 -21.52 6.41
CA TYR A 26 3.67 -20.97 6.93
C TYR A 26 3.71 -20.97 8.47
N THR A 27 2.58 -20.68 9.12
CA THR A 27 2.46 -20.75 10.58
C THR A 27 2.61 -22.18 11.09
N LEU A 28 1.97 -23.15 10.44
CA LEU A 28 2.12 -24.57 10.74
C LEU A 28 3.55 -25.04 10.49
N PHE A 29 4.21 -24.56 9.43
CA PHE A 29 5.60 -24.86 9.13
C PHE A 29 6.53 -24.30 10.20
N LYS A 30 6.30 -23.07 10.68
CA LYS A 30 7.05 -22.51 11.80
C LYS A 30 6.94 -23.36 13.06
N ALA A 31 5.78 -23.95 13.32
CA ALA A 31 5.53 -24.78 14.50
C ALA A 31 6.09 -26.21 14.34
N THR A 32 5.88 -26.85 13.19
CA THR A 32 6.25 -28.27 12.97
C THR A 32 7.67 -28.46 12.44
N LYS A 33 8.24 -27.43 11.80
CA LYS A 33 9.48 -27.48 11.01
C LYS A 33 9.47 -28.51 9.88
N SER A 34 8.29 -29.02 9.50
CA SER A 34 8.11 -30.04 8.46
C SER A 34 7.03 -29.62 7.45
N GLY A 35 7.40 -29.55 6.17
CA GLY A 35 6.49 -29.16 5.10
C GLY A 35 5.31 -30.12 4.95
N ALA A 36 5.58 -31.42 4.88
CA ALA A 36 4.56 -32.45 4.74
C ALA A 36 3.59 -32.48 5.94
N LEU A 37 4.10 -32.42 7.17
CA LEU A 37 3.24 -32.40 8.36
C LEU A 37 2.37 -31.14 8.40
N SER A 38 2.90 -30.00 7.96
CA SER A 38 2.15 -28.75 7.85
C SER A 38 1.01 -28.86 6.84
N ILE A 39 1.24 -29.51 5.69
CA ILE A 39 0.21 -29.75 4.67
C ILE A 39 -0.89 -30.68 5.22
N ILE A 40 -0.51 -31.76 5.91
CA ILE A 40 -1.47 -32.71 6.52
C ILE A 40 -2.34 -31.99 7.57
N LEU A 41 -1.71 -31.21 8.46
CA LEU A 41 -2.43 -30.43 9.48
C LEU A 41 -3.32 -29.36 8.85
N LEU A 42 -2.85 -28.68 7.79
CA LEU A 42 -3.65 -27.68 7.07
C LEU A 42 -4.90 -28.32 6.47
N SER A 43 -4.75 -29.45 5.76
CA SER A 43 -5.88 -30.21 5.22
C SER A 43 -6.87 -30.57 6.32
N LEU A 44 -6.39 -31.11 7.46
CA LEU A 44 -7.25 -31.46 8.58
C LEU A 44 -8.00 -30.24 9.14
N LEU A 45 -7.31 -29.11 9.36
CA LEU A 45 -7.91 -27.89 9.89
C LEU A 45 -8.97 -27.30 8.95
N VAL A 46 -8.69 -27.22 7.65
CA VAL A 46 -9.65 -26.72 6.66
C VAL A 46 -10.88 -27.63 6.61
N ASN A 47 -10.70 -28.95 6.59
CA ASN A 47 -11.82 -29.89 6.55
C ASN A 47 -12.66 -29.87 7.83
N LEU A 48 -12.03 -29.76 9.00
CA LEU A 48 -12.72 -29.61 10.28
C LEU A 48 -13.49 -28.29 10.33
N PHE A 49 -12.88 -27.20 9.85
CA PHE A 49 -13.54 -25.91 9.75
C PHE A 49 -14.77 -25.99 8.83
N LEU A 50 -14.68 -26.64 7.67
CA LEU A 50 -15.79 -26.77 6.72
C LEU A 50 -16.80 -27.88 7.06
N LEU A 51 -16.57 -28.68 8.12
CA LEU A 51 -17.36 -29.87 8.43
C LEU A 51 -18.87 -29.59 8.52
N LYS A 52 -19.28 -28.50 9.16
CA LYS A 52 -20.72 -28.14 9.27
C LYS A 52 -21.33 -27.82 7.91
N ILE A 53 -20.57 -27.18 7.02
CA ILE A 53 -20.99 -26.91 5.64
C ILE A 53 -21.11 -28.22 4.88
N PHE A 54 -20.11 -29.11 4.98
CA PHE A 54 -20.18 -30.44 4.36
C PHE A 54 -21.40 -31.24 4.83
N LEU A 55 -21.70 -31.25 6.13
CA LEU A 55 -22.89 -31.94 6.65
C LEU A 55 -24.19 -31.30 6.15
N TYR A 56 -24.22 -29.98 6.01
CA TYR A 56 -25.37 -29.26 5.44
C TYR A 56 -25.56 -29.59 3.96
N THR A 57 -24.49 -29.58 3.16
CA THR A 57 -24.53 -29.95 1.74
C THR A 57 -24.92 -31.41 1.56
N ASP A 58 -24.40 -32.32 2.40
CA ASP A 58 -24.77 -33.75 2.38
C ASP A 58 -26.28 -33.92 2.64
N LYS A 59 -26.82 -33.21 3.63
CA LYS A 59 -28.26 -33.24 3.93
C LYS A 59 -29.08 -32.75 2.74
N LYS A 60 -28.70 -31.62 2.15
CA LYS A 60 -29.39 -31.07 0.97
C LYS A 60 -29.29 -31.99 -0.25
N ALA A 61 -28.13 -32.58 -0.50
CA ALA A 61 -27.94 -33.56 -1.56
C ALA A 61 -28.83 -34.81 -1.33
N LYS A 62 -28.95 -35.27 -0.09
CA LYS A 62 -29.82 -36.38 0.27
C LYS A 62 -31.30 -36.06 0.07
N ASP A 63 -31.76 -34.91 0.56
CA ASP A 63 -33.14 -34.44 0.39
C ASP A 63 -33.52 -34.41 -1.10
N GLU A 64 -32.61 -33.92 -1.96
CA GLU A 64 -32.84 -33.88 -3.41
C GLU A 64 -32.75 -35.24 -4.10
N SER A 65 -31.86 -36.11 -3.65
CA SER A 65 -31.79 -37.48 -4.16
C SER A 65 -33.08 -38.26 -3.85
N GLU A 66 -33.62 -38.11 -2.64
CA GLU A 66 -34.89 -38.71 -2.24
C GLU A 66 -36.07 -38.16 -3.04
N LEU A 67 -36.11 -36.85 -3.28
CA LEU A 67 -37.12 -36.23 -4.13
C LEU A 67 -37.00 -36.75 -5.56
N LYS A 68 -35.81 -36.70 -6.16
CA LYS A 68 -35.55 -37.21 -7.52
C LYS A 68 -35.98 -38.66 -7.67
N LYS A 69 -35.65 -39.53 -6.71
CA LYS A 69 -36.05 -40.95 -6.73
C LYS A 69 -37.57 -41.12 -6.78
N LYS A 70 -38.33 -40.32 -6.01
CA LYS A 70 -39.81 -40.33 -6.05
C LYS A 70 -40.34 -39.90 -7.42
N LEU A 71 -39.76 -38.87 -8.01
CA LEU A 71 -40.15 -38.36 -9.33
C LEU A 71 -39.82 -39.37 -10.44
N ASP A 72 -38.60 -39.93 -10.44
CA ASP A 72 -38.15 -40.91 -11.42
C ASP A 72 -38.98 -42.19 -11.41
N SER A 73 -39.43 -42.63 -10.23
CA SER A 73 -40.33 -43.78 -10.14
C SER A 73 -41.66 -43.53 -10.84
N ARG A 74 -42.22 -42.31 -10.73
CA ARG A 74 -43.46 -41.93 -11.44
C ARG A 74 -43.22 -41.79 -12.94
N ILE A 75 -42.10 -41.17 -13.33
CA ILE A 75 -41.72 -41.03 -14.75
C ILE A 75 -41.49 -42.41 -15.39
N LYS A 76 -40.89 -43.37 -14.68
CA LYS A 76 -40.70 -44.74 -15.15
C LYS A 76 -42.03 -45.46 -15.39
N ALA A 77 -43.02 -45.24 -14.52
CA ALA A 77 -44.39 -45.74 -14.74
C ALA A 77 -45.07 -45.06 -15.94
N TRP A 78 -44.82 -43.77 -16.17
CA TRP A 78 -45.36 -43.07 -17.34
C TRP A 78 -44.73 -43.49 -18.65
N LYS A 79 -43.47 -43.93 -18.65
CA LYS A 79 -42.78 -44.43 -19.86
C LYS A 79 -43.47 -45.66 -20.47
N SER A 80 -44.19 -46.46 -19.70
CA SER A 80 -44.95 -47.60 -20.23
C SER A 80 -46.28 -47.20 -20.88
N VAL A 81 -46.81 -46.01 -20.56
CA VAL A 81 -48.14 -45.56 -21.00
C VAL A 81 -48.07 -44.43 -22.03
N TYR A 82 -47.15 -43.48 -21.86
CA TYR A 82 -47.04 -42.27 -22.66
C TYR A 82 -45.72 -42.21 -23.43
N LYS A 83 -45.77 -41.74 -24.69
CA LYS A 83 -44.60 -41.60 -25.57
C LYS A 83 -44.38 -40.14 -26.00
N ARG A 84 -43.12 -39.82 -26.31
CA ARG A 84 -42.66 -38.55 -26.92
C ARG A 84 -43.19 -37.30 -26.20
N ALA A 85 -43.87 -36.39 -26.92
CA ALA A 85 -44.27 -35.07 -26.43
C ALA A 85 -45.16 -35.12 -25.18
N LYS A 86 -46.07 -36.10 -25.07
CA LYS A 86 -46.92 -36.26 -23.88
C LYS A 86 -46.11 -36.63 -22.63
N LEU A 87 -45.15 -37.53 -22.77
CA LEU A 87 -44.26 -37.91 -21.67
C LEU A 87 -43.42 -36.71 -21.19
N TYR A 88 -42.92 -35.90 -22.13
CA TYR A 88 -42.18 -34.67 -21.81
C TYR A 88 -43.05 -33.66 -21.06
N ALA A 89 -44.26 -33.38 -21.55
CA ALA A 89 -45.20 -32.44 -20.93
C ALA A 89 -45.60 -32.87 -19.50
N PHE A 90 -45.89 -34.16 -19.29
CA PHE A 90 -46.19 -34.69 -17.95
C PHE A 90 -44.98 -34.61 -17.01
N THR A 91 -43.79 -34.95 -17.51
CA THR A 91 -42.55 -34.85 -16.72
C THR A 91 -42.28 -33.41 -16.28
N GLN A 92 -42.43 -32.44 -17.19
CA GLN A 92 -42.21 -31.03 -16.87
C GLN A 92 -43.27 -30.48 -15.89
N THR A 93 -44.52 -30.91 -16.02
CA THR A 93 -45.60 -30.56 -15.09
C THR A 93 -45.33 -31.12 -13.70
N LEU A 94 -44.89 -32.37 -13.61
CA LEU A 94 -44.51 -33.02 -12.36
C LEU A 94 -43.37 -32.27 -11.67
N TYR A 95 -42.35 -31.86 -12.42
CA TYR A 95 -41.25 -31.06 -11.89
C TYR A 95 -41.72 -29.72 -11.33
N ARG A 96 -42.61 -29.00 -12.04
CA ARG A 96 -43.20 -27.74 -11.56
C ARG A 96 -44.02 -27.93 -10.28
N GLN A 97 -44.86 -28.97 -10.21
CA GLN A 97 -45.68 -29.27 -9.02
C GLN A 97 -44.84 -29.52 -7.76
N HIS A 98 -43.63 -30.06 -7.93
CA HIS A 98 -42.72 -30.37 -6.83
C HIS A 98 -41.62 -29.32 -6.62
N ASN A 99 -41.69 -28.16 -7.28
CA ASN A 99 -40.64 -27.12 -7.27
C ASN A 99 -39.24 -27.69 -7.58
N TYR A 100 -39.17 -28.70 -8.44
CA TYR A 100 -37.94 -29.39 -8.80
C TYR A 100 -37.44 -28.89 -10.15
N HIS A 101 -36.13 -28.62 -10.24
CA HIS A 101 -35.46 -28.37 -11.51
C HIS A 101 -34.33 -29.40 -11.70
N PRO A 102 -34.13 -29.98 -12.89
CA PRO A 102 -33.06 -30.95 -13.14
C PRO A 102 -31.66 -30.49 -12.69
N ILE A 103 -31.38 -29.18 -12.78
CA ILE A 103 -30.12 -28.59 -12.30
C ILE A 103 -29.88 -28.79 -10.80
N TYR A 104 -30.93 -29.01 -9.99
CA TYR A 104 -30.79 -29.29 -8.57
C TYR A 104 -30.17 -30.67 -8.30
N ALA A 105 -30.12 -31.57 -9.28
CA ALA A 105 -29.32 -32.79 -9.19
C ALA A 105 -27.81 -32.49 -9.02
N LEU A 106 -27.34 -31.33 -9.51
CA LEU A 106 -25.97 -30.85 -9.27
C LEU A 106 -25.72 -30.46 -7.80
N ARG A 107 -26.76 -30.39 -6.95
CA ARG A 107 -26.59 -30.19 -5.50
C ARG A 107 -25.81 -31.34 -4.86
N SER A 108 -25.82 -32.52 -5.48
CA SER A 108 -24.99 -33.66 -5.07
C SER A 108 -23.48 -33.40 -5.26
N LEU A 109 -23.11 -32.47 -6.15
CA LEU A 109 -21.73 -32.06 -6.41
C LEU A 109 -21.30 -30.84 -5.57
N LEU A 110 -22.19 -30.23 -4.79
CA LEU A 110 -21.86 -29.02 -4.01
C LEU A 110 -20.69 -29.23 -3.04
N GLY A 111 -20.56 -30.43 -2.46
CA GLY A 111 -19.43 -30.76 -1.60
C GLY A 111 -18.09 -30.69 -2.33
N LEU A 112 -18.04 -31.21 -3.57
CA LEU A 112 -16.86 -31.15 -4.43
C LEU A 112 -16.61 -29.72 -4.95
N LEU A 113 -17.67 -29.03 -5.40
CA LEU A 113 -17.58 -27.65 -5.88
C LEU A 113 -17.04 -26.69 -4.80
N LEU A 114 -17.35 -26.93 -3.52
CA LEU A 114 -16.80 -26.16 -2.41
C LEU A 114 -15.28 -26.35 -2.26
N GLN A 115 -14.74 -27.51 -2.63
CA GLN A 115 -13.31 -27.82 -2.50
C GLN A 115 -12.47 -27.26 -3.66
N ILE A 116 -13.07 -27.03 -4.84
CA ILE A 116 -12.34 -26.56 -6.03
C ILE A 116 -11.61 -25.22 -5.79
N PRO A 117 -12.22 -24.16 -5.22
CA PRO A 117 -11.50 -22.92 -4.94
C PRO A 117 -10.31 -23.11 -3.98
N PHE A 118 -10.47 -23.96 -2.95
CA PHE A 118 -9.38 -24.27 -2.02
C PHE A 118 -8.25 -25.05 -2.69
N PHE A 119 -8.60 -25.95 -3.61
CA PHE A 119 -7.62 -26.69 -4.40
C PHE A 119 -6.81 -25.77 -5.34
N ILE A 120 -7.51 -24.89 -6.08
CA ILE A 120 -6.85 -23.91 -6.97
C ILE A 120 -5.95 -22.98 -6.15
N ALA A 121 -6.46 -22.48 -5.02
CA ALA A 121 -5.67 -21.62 -4.13
C ALA A 121 -4.44 -22.36 -3.58
N MET A 122 -4.59 -23.61 -3.13
CA MET A 122 -3.47 -24.40 -2.62
C MET A 122 -2.42 -24.70 -3.71
N TYR A 123 -2.84 -24.90 -4.96
CA TYR A 123 -1.92 -25.03 -6.09
C TYR A 123 -1.02 -23.79 -6.24
N ALA A 124 -1.62 -22.59 -6.21
CA ALA A 124 -0.87 -21.33 -6.26
C ALA A 124 0.04 -21.14 -5.03
N VAL A 125 -0.43 -21.48 -3.82
CA VAL A 125 0.37 -21.41 -2.60
C VAL A 125 1.60 -22.32 -2.68
N ILE A 126 1.44 -23.57 -3.13
CA ILE A 126 2.55 -24.54 -3.22
C ILE A 126 3.57 -24.11 -4.27
N ALA A 127 3.12 -23.57 -5.40
CA ALA A 127 4.01 -23.11 -6.46
C ALA A 127 4.99 -22.01 -6.00
N ASN A 128 4.60 -21.22 -4.99
CA ASN A 128 5.39 -20.11 -4.45
C ASN A 128 6.05 -20.42 -3.08
N ALA A 129 5.94 -21.65 -2.59
CA ALA A 129 6.40 -22.02 -1.25
C ALA A 129 7.83 -22.57 -1.27
N ASP A 130 8.83 -21.69 -1.33
CA ASP A 130 10.27 -22.05 -1.37
C ASP A 130 10.70 -22.99 -0.22
N PHE A 131 10.07 -22.84 0.95
CA PHE A 131 10.37 -23.67 2.13
C PHE A 131 9.95 -25.15 1.99
N LEU A 132 9.19 -25.50 0.95
CA LEU A 132 8.81 -26.87 0.61
C LEU A 132 9.80 -27.56 -0.35
N LEU A 133 10.72 -26.81 -0.97
CA LEU A 133 11.68 -27.34 -1.95
C LEU A 133 12.67 -28.32 -1.30
N ALA A 134 12.93 -29.43 -1.99
CA ALA A 134 13.92 -30.45 -1.60
C ALA A 134 13.73 -31.01 -0.17
N LYS A 135 12.49 -31.03 0.34
CA LYS A 135 12.16 -31.62 1.64
C LYS A 135 11.64 -33.04 1.48
N PRO A 136 12.31 -34.07 2.02
CA PRO A 136 11.84 -35.45 1.95
C PRO A 136 10.73 -35.72 2.98
N PHE A 137 9.82 -36.66 2.66
CA PHE A 137 8.80 -37.18 3.56
C PHE A 137 8.37 -38.60 3.15
N LEU A 138 8.57 -39.59 4.02
CA LEU A 138 8.31 -41.00 3.73
C LEU A 138 9.03 -41.45 2.44
N TRP A 139 8.30 -41.90 1.41
CA TRP A 139 8.83 -42.27 0.09
C TRP A 139 8.99 -41.08 -0.87
N ILE A 140 8.57 -39.87 -0.45
CA ILE A 140 8.65 -38.66 -1.26
C ILE A 140 10.01 -38.03 -1.02
N HIS A 141 10.82 -37.87 -2.08
CA HIS A 141 12.13 -37.25 -1.98
C HIS A 141 12.08 -35.71 -2.04
N ASP A 142 11.10 -35.17 -2.78
CA ASP A 142 10.93 -33.73 -2.98
C ASP A 142 9.43 -33.39 -3.10
N LEU A 143 8.92 -32.62 -2.14
CA LEU A 143 7.51 -32.20 -2.08
C LEU A 143 7.08 -31.32 -3.28
N SER A 144 8.04 -30.69 -3.95
CA SER A 144 7.78 -29.84 -5.13
C SER A 144 7.64 -30.64 -6.44
N LYS A 145 8.06 -31.91 -6.44
CA LYS A 145 8.01 -32.81 -7.59
C LYS A 145 6.92 -33.88 -7.41
N PRO A 146 6.46 -34.52 -8.49
CA PRO A 146 5.60 -35.70 -8.39
C PRO A 146 6.22 -36.77 -7.47
N ASP A 147 5.38 -37.52 -6.75
CA ASP A 147 5.90 -38.60 -5.91
C ASP A 147 6.29 -39.78 -6.80
N SER A 148 7.48 -40.34 -6.62
CA SER A 148 7.97 -41.41 -7.49
C SER A 148 8.57 -42.53 -6.67
N ILE A 149 7.98 -43.72 -6.79
CA ILE A 149 8.52 -44.96 -6.26
C ILE A 149 9.02 -45.80 -7.43
N PRO A 150 10.27 -46.31 -7.40
CA PRO A 150 10.75 -47.24 -8.41
C PRO A 150 9.85 -48.49 -8.46
N PHE A 151 9.29 -48.81 -9.62
CA PHE A 151 8.32 -49.91 -9.76
C PHE A 151 8.79 -51.04 -10.69
N GLY A 152 9.54 -50.73 -11.76
CA GLY A 152 10.28 -51.72 -12.56
C GLY A 152 9.46 -52.81 -13.28
N LEU A 153 8.12 -52.72 -13.30
CA LEU A 153 7.23 -53.67 -13.97
C LEU A 153 6.40 -52.99 -15.07
N PHE A 154 6.13 -53.73 -16.15
CA PHE A 154 5.33 -53.30 -17.32
C PHE A 154 5.86 -52.08 -18.10
N GLY A 155 7.18 -51.84 -18.08
CA GLY A 155 7.81 -50.74 -18.81
C GLY A 155 7.65 -49.35 -18.18
N LEU A 156 7.15 -49.28 -16.94
CA LEU A 156 7.06 -48.05 -16.15
C LEU A 156 8.26 -47.95 -15.21
N GLU A 157 9.09 -46.92 -15.37
CA GLU A 157 10.28 -46.69 -14.53
C GLU A 157 9.89 -46.31 -13.08
N SER A 158 8.80 -45.57 -12.90
CA SER A 158 8.30 -45.16 -11.59
C SER A 158 6.78 -45.10 -11.54
N ILE A 159 6.22 -45.27 -10.33
CA ILE A 159 4.79 -45.16 -10.04
C ILE A 159 4.54 -44.06 -9.00
N HIS A 160 3.45 -43.31 -9.20
CA HIS A 160 3.05 -42.24 -8.29
C HIS A 160 1.97 -42.76 -7.35
N LEU A 161 2.32 -42.98 -6.07
CA LEU A 161 1.49 -43.67 -5.10
C LEU A 161 0.38 -42.77 -4.54
N LEU A 162 0.64 -41.47 -4.31
CA LEU A 162 -0.36 -40.55 -3.77
C LEU A 162 -1.60 -40.41 -4.67
N PRO A 163 -1.48 -40.22 -6.01
CA PRO A 163 -2.64 -40.19 -6.91
C PRO A 163 -3.47 -41.48 -6.86
N ILE A 164 -2.81 -42.63 -6.69
CA ILE A 164 -3.49 -43.93 -6.58
C ILE A 164 -4.24 -44.03 -5.25
N LEU A 165 -3.61 -43.62 -4.14
CA LEU A 165 -4.23 -43.63 -2.82
C LEU A 165 -5.45 -42.71 -2.73
N MET A 166 -5.37 -41.46 -3.20
CA MET A 166 -6.53 -40.56 -3.23
C MET A 166 -7.69 -41.12 -4.07
N THR A 167 -7.37 -41.81 -5.17
CA THR A 167 -8.35 -42.43 -6.06
C THR A 167 -9.03 -43.60 -5.35
N LEU A 168 -8.25 -44.45 -4.68
CA LEU A 168 -8.75 -45.55 -3.88
C LEU A 168 -9.70 -45.06 -2.77
N PHE A 169 -9.30 -44.03 -2.01
CA PHE A 169 -10.17 -43.45 -0.98
C PHE A 169 -11.48 -42.91 -1.56
N THR A 170 -11.41 -42.24 -2.71
CA THR A 170 -12.60 -41.72 -3.42
C THR A 170 -13.53 -42.85 -3.85
N LEU A 171 -12.99 -43.92 -4.44
CA LEU A 171 -13.77 -45.08 -4.89
C LEU A 171 -14.46 -45.78 -3.71
N ILE A 172 -13.75 -46.02 -2.61
CA ILE A 172 -14.32 -46.60 -1.39
C ILE A 172 -15.45 -45.70 -0.86
N ASN A 173 -15.23 -44.38 -0.82
CA ASN A 173 -16.24 -43.42 -0.38
C ASN A 173 -17.50 -43.45 -1.25
N VAL A 174 -17.35 -43.48 -2.59
CA VAL A 174 -18.47 -43.60 -3.54
C VAL A 174 -19.28 -44.89 -3.30
N MET A 175 -18.60 -46.00 -3.02
CA MET A 175 -19.24 -47.30 -2.74
C MET A 175 -20.04 -47.30 -1.44
N ILE A 176 -19.58 -46.55 -0.42
CA ILE A 176 -20.27 -46.38 0.87
C ILE A 176 -21.49 -45.47 0.73
N VAL A 177 -21.35 -44.33 0.04
CA VAL A 177 -22.40 -43.30 -0.05
C VAL A 177 -23.53 -43.72 -0.99
N SER A 178 -23.21 -44.34 -2.13
CA SER A 178 -24.18 -44.61 -3.20
C SER A 178 -24.48 -46.10 -3.35
N LYS A 179 -25.77 -46.44 -3.45
CA LYS A 179 -26.25 -47.80 -3.80
C LYS A 179 -26.68 -47.95 -5.26
N GLU A 180 -26.94 -46.82 -5.94
CA GLU A 180 -27.35 -46.80 -7.34
C GLU A 180 -26.14 -46.97 -8.28
N LEU A 181 -26.26 -47.86 -9.28
CA LEU A 181 -25.18 -48.16 -10.22
C LEU A 181 -24.74 -46.91 -11.02
N GLY A 182 -25.69 -46.10 -11.49
CA GLY A 182 -25.40 -44.88 -12.25
C GLY A 182 -24.58 -43.86 -11.44
N ALA A 183 -24.93 -43.64 -10.18
CA ALA A 183 -24.19 -42.75 -9.29
C ALA A 183 -22.78 -43.27 -8.98
N ARG A 184 -22.60 -44.59 -8.86
CA ARG A 184 -21.27 -45.22 -8.68
C ARG A 184 -20.38 -45.05 -9.90
N LEU A 185 -20.92 -45.28 -11.10
CA LEU A 185 -20.21 -45.08 -12.36
C LEU A 185 -19.80 -43.62 -12.56
N GLN A 186 -20.71 -42.68 -12.27
CA GLN A 186 -20.40 -41.25 -12.32
C GLN A 186 -19.28 -40.88 -11.32
N GLY A 187 -19.39 -41.33 -10.08
CA GLY A 187 -18.38 -41.07 -9.05
C GLY A 187 -17.01 -41.68 -9.38
N ALA A 188 -16.99 -42.90 -9.93
CA ALA A 188 -15.76 -43.54 -10.40
C ALA A 188 -15.14 -42.80 -11.59
N GLY A 189 -15.97 -42.32 -12.54
CA GLY A 189 -15.50 -41.49 -13.65
C GLY A 189 -14.85 -40.19 -13.19
N ILE A 190 -15.43 -39.51 -12.19
CA ILE A 190 -14.82 -38.33 -11.59
C ILE A 190 -13.50 -38.70 -10.88
N ALA A 191 -13.45 -39.81 -10.14
CA ALA A 191 -12.22 -40.24 -9.48
C ALA A 191 -11.07 -40.52 -10.48
N LEU A 192 -11.38 -41.18 -11.60
CA LEU A 192 -10.41 -41.45 -12.68
C LEU A 192 -9.99 -40.16 -13.40
N LEU A 193 -10.90 -39.20 -13.58
CA LEU A 193 -10.55 -37.88 -14.13
C LEU A 193 -9.52 -37.17 -13.24
N PHE A 194 -9.75 -37.16 -11.92
CA PHE A 194 -8.80 -36.57 -10.96
C PHE A 194 -7.48 -37.34 -10.91
N LEU A 195 -7.48 -38.67 -11.06
CA LEU A 195 -6.26 -39.45 -11.18
C LEU A 195 -5.39 -38.94 -12.33
N VAL A 196 -5.96 -38.80 -13.54
CA VAL A 196 -5.23 -38.31 -14.72
C VAL A 196 -4.76 -36.87 -14.52
N LEU A 197 -5.61 -36.00 -13.99
CA LEU A 197 -5.29 -34.57 -13.81
C LEU A 197 -4.18 -34.35 -12.76
N LEU A 198 -4.15 -35.16 -11.71
CA LEU A 198 -3.21 -35.01 -10.59
C LEU A 198 -1.99 -35.93 -10.67
N TYR A 199 -1.93 -36.86 -11.64
CA TYR A 199 -0.84 -37.83 -11.73
C TYR A 199 0.53 -37.15 -11.82
N SER A 200 0.66 -36.08 -12.61
CA SER A 200 1.92 -35.37 -12.84
C SER A 200 2.09 -34.11 -11.98
N MET A 201 1.23 -33.89 -10.99
CA MET A 201 1.27 -32.68 -10.15
C MET A 201 2.28 -32.82 -8.99
N PRO A 202 2.76 -31.70 -8.41
CA PRO A 202 3.61 -31.73 -7.24
C PRO A 202 3.03 -32.55 -6.09
N SER A 203 3.84 -33.42 -5.49
CA SER A 203 3.41 -34.33 -4.43
C SER A 203 2.84 -33.60 -3.20
N ALA A 204 3.27 -32.37 -2.92
CA ALA A 204 2.65 -31.51 -1.90
C ALA A 204 1.14 -31.28 -2.15
N LEU A 205 0.75 -30.99 -3.39
CA LEU A 205 -0.64 -30.74 -3.76
C LEU A 205 -1.44 -32.03 -3.71
N VAL A 206 -0.87 -33.11 -4.24
CA VAL A 206 -1.51 -34.42 -4.24
C VAL A 206 -1.65 -34.95 -2.81
N LEU A 207 -0.68 -34.69 -1.92
CA LEU A 207 -0.76 -35.03 -0.50
C LEU A 207 -1.92 -34.28 0.18
N TYR A 208 -2.03 -32.96 -0.05
CA TYR A 208 -3.17 -32.17 0.45
C TYR A 208 -4.51 -32.76 0.00
N TRP A 209 -4.64 -33.09 -1.28
CA TRP A 209 -5.85 -33.68 -1.84
C TRP A 209 -6.13 -35.10 -1.31
N THR A 210 -5.08 -35.91 -1.13
CA THR A 210 -5.15 -37.25 -0.54
C THR A 210 -5.70 -37.19 0.88
N CYS A 211 -5.19 -36.25 1.70
CA CYS A 211 -5.71 -36.01 3.04
C CYS A 211 -7.18 -35.55 3.04
N ASN A 212 -7.59 -34.72 2.08
CA ASN A 212 -9.00 -34.33 1.92
C ASN A 212 -9.89 -35.53 1.59
N MET A 213 -9.46 -36.41 0.68
CA MET A 213 -10.21 -37.62 0.33
C MET A 213 -10.28 -38.62 1.48
N LEU A 214 -9.18 -38.77 2.23
CA LEU A 214 -9.17 -39.57 3.46
C LEU A 214 -10.14 -39.02 4.51
N PHE A 215 -10.14 -37.69 4.73
CA PHE A 215 -11.10 -37.05 5.64
C PHE A 215 -12.55 -37.29 5.20
N ALA A 216 -12.84 -37.15 3.90
CA ALA A 216 -14.18 -37.40 3.36
C ALA A 216 -14.64 -38.85 3.62
N LEU A 217 -13.75 -39.83 3.41
CA LEU A 217 -14.01 -41.24 3.71
C LEU A 217 -14.25 -41.46 5.21
N LEU A 218 -13.39 -40.94 6.08
CA LEU A 218 -13.52 -41.07 7.53
C LEU A 218 -14.81 -40.44 8.05
N LYS A 219 -15.21 -39.29 7.51
CA LYS A 219 -16.49 -38.63 7.80
C LYS A 219 -17.67 -39.55 7.51
N GLU A 220 -17.71 -40.20 6.34
CA GLU A 220 -18.80 -41.11 5.97
C GLU A 220 -18.80 -42.40 6.79
N LEU A 221 -17.62 -42.96 7.08
CA LEU A 221 -17.49 -44.11 8.00
C LEU A 221 -18.04 -43.78 9.39
N TYR A 222 -17.67 -42.62 9.94
CA TYR A 222 -18.16 -42.15 11.24
C TYR A 222 -19.68 -41.93 11.23
N LYS A 223 -20.23 -41.32 10.18
CA LYS A 223 -21.70 -41.15 10.02
C LYS A 223 -22.42 -42.49 10.00
N LYS A 224 -21.88 -43.49 9.30
CA LYS A 224 -22.44 -44.85 9.24
C LYS A 224 -22.41 -45.53 10.61
N TYR A 225 -21.28 -45.43 11.32
CA TYR A 225 -21.12 -45.96 12.68
C TYR A 225 -22.11 -45.32 13.65
N LYS A 226 -22.20 -43.98 13.68
CA LYS A 226 -23.13 -43.26 14.56
C LYS A 226 -24.59 -43.63 14.29
N LYS A 227 -24.98 -43.77 13.03
CA LYS A 227 -26.34 -44.19 12.66
C LYS A 227 -26.66 -45.61 13.14
N ALA A 228 -25.71 -46.54 13.10
CA ALA A 228 -25.89 -47.89 13.61
C ALA A 228 -26.13 -47.86 15.14
N SER A 229 -25.32 -47.10 15.88
CA SER A 229 -25.45 -46.91 17.33
C SER A 229 -26.76 -46.19 17.74
N GLU A 230 -27.23 -45.20 16.95
CA GLU A 230 -28.52 -44.55 17.18
C GLU A 230 -29.71 -45.51 16.97
N ILE A 231 -29.63 -46.41 15.98
CA ILE A 231 -30.69 -47.41 15.75
C ILE A 231 -30.74 -48.43 16.91
N GLU A 232 -29.59 -48.82 17.44
CA GLU A 232 -29.49 -49.72 18.61
C GLU A 232 -30.04 -49.08 19.89
N SER A 233 -29.82 -47.78 20.10
CA SER A 233 -30.35 -47.05 21.27
C SER A 233 -31.83 -46.68 21.18
N ILE A 234 -32.39 -46.51 19.98
CA ILE A 234 -33.83 -46.28 19.77
C ILE A 234 -34.63 -47.58 19.95
N GLN A 235 -34.03 -48.74 19.66
CA GLN A 235 -34.66 -50.03 19.91
C GLN A 235 -34.73 -50.39 21.41
N SER A 236 -33.88 -49.80 22.27
CA SER A 236 -33.89 -50.06 23.72
C SER A 236 -34.78 -49.11 24.55
N ASN A 237 -35.20 -47.96 24.02
CA ASN A 237 -36.03 -46.99 24.74
C ASN A 237 -37.29 -46.59 23.98
N LYS A 238 -38.36 -47.40 24.12
CA LYS A 238 -39.73 -47.00 23.80
C LYS A 238 -40.43 -46.47 25.05
N THR A 239 -40.36 -45.16 25.28
CA THR A 239 -41.37 -44.45 26.08
C THR A 239 -41.79 -43.17 25.39
N ILE A 240 -43.11 -42.95 25.42
CA ILE A 240 -43.86 -41.93 24.72
C ILE A 240 -43.55 -40.57 25.37
N SER A 241 -43.13 -39.59 24.57
CA SER A 241 -43.09 -38.18 24.99
C SER A 241 -44.13 -37.36 24.23
N THR A 242 -45.02 -36.73 24.98
CA THR A 242 -46.05 -35.80 24.51
C THR A 242 -45.46 -34.42 24.21
N PRO A 243 -45.83 -33.77 23.09
CA PRO A 243 -45.37 -32.42 22.79
C PRO A 243 -46.36 -31.38 23.34
N ASN A 244 -45.98 -30.62 24.37
CA ASN A 244 -46.76 -29.46 24.81
C ASN A 244 -45.85 -28.29 25.24
N ILE A 245 -45.15 -27.66 24.29
CA ILE A 245 -44.58 -26.31 24.43
C ILE A 245 -44.39 -25.70 23.02
N THR A 246 -45.40 -25.05 22.44
CA THR A 246 -45.29 -24.36 21.13
C THR A 246 -45.06 -22.86 21.29
N LYS A 247 -45.85 -22.16 22.12
CA LYS A 247 -45.86 -20.68 22.18
C LYS A 247 -44.57 -20.04 22.73
N SER A 248 -43.90 -20.64 23.74
CA SER A 248 -42.65 -20.09 24.30
C SER A 248 -41.41 -20.43 23.46
N LYS A 249 -41.44 -21.56 22.74
CA LYS A 249 -40.41 -21.93 21.78
C LYS A 249 -40.44 -20.98 20.58
N ASP A 250 -41.62 -20.59 20.09
CA ASP A 250 -41.74 -19.66 18.97
C ASP A 250 -41.17 -18.28 19.31
N LEU A 251 -41.50 -17.71 20.48
CA LEU A 251 -40.93 -16.44 20.96
C LEU A 251 -39.41 -16.49 21.14
N LEU A 252 -38.87 -17.58 21.69
CA LEU A 252 -37.44 -17.77 21.84
C LEU A 252 -36.75 -17.87 20.46
N THR A 253 -37.38 -18.54 19.50
CA THR A 253 -36.86 -18.72 18.14
C THR A 253 -36.84 -17.39 17.38
N ILE A 254 -37.90 -16.59 17.52
CA ILE A 254 -37.98 -15.22 16.97
C ILE A 254 -36.89 -14.33 17.58
N SER A 255 -36.69 -14.38 18.90
CA SER A 255 -35.65 -13.59 19.58
C SER A 255 -34.24 -13.97 19.14
N LYS A 256 -33.94 -15.27 19.04
CA LYS A 256 -32.65 -15.77 18.51
C LYS A 256 -32.42 -15.32 17.07
N SER A 257 -33.45 -15.44 16.21
CA SER A 257 -33.40 -14.99 14.82
C SER A 257 -33.10 -13.49 14.73
N ASN A 258 -33.70 -12.69 15.62
CA ASN A 258 -33.46 -11.25 15.68
C ASN A 258 -31.98 -10.90 15.93
N TYR A 259 -31.37 -11.49 16.97
CA TYR A 259 -29.96 -11.24 17.29
C TYR A 259 -29.00 -11.81 16.24
N LYS A 260 -29.31 -12.95 15.62
CA LYS A 260 -28.54 -13.45 14.47
C LYS A 260 -28.55 -12.47 13.31
N GLY A 261 -29.70 -11.85 13.03
CA GLY A 261 -29.81 -10.81 12.02
C GLY A 261 -29.01 -9.55 12.35
N ILE A 262 -28.96 -9.16 13.63
CA ILE A 262 -28.11 -8.05 14.09
C ILE A 262 -26.63 -8.39 13.90
N ILE A 263 -26.17 -9.53 14.40
CA ILE A 263 -24.77 -10.01 14.25
C ILE A 263 -24.36 -10.04 12.78
N PHE A 264 -25.20 -10.59 11.91
CA PHE A 264 -24.95 -10.63 10.46
C PHE A 264 -24.74 -9.22 9.88
N LEU A 265 -25.63 -8.28 10.19
CA LEU A 265 -25.53 -6.90 9.72
C LEU A 265 -24.30 -6.17 10.30
N SER A 266 -23.97 -6.39 11.57
CA SER A 266 -22.78 -5.82 12.21
C SER A 266 -21.49 -6.32 11.56
N ILE A 267 -21.37 -7.63 11.30
CA ILE A 267 -20.19 -8.22 10.63
C ILE A 267 -19.99 -7.60 9.24
N ILE A 268 -21.04 -7.54 8.42
CA ILE A 268 -20.95 -6.94 7.09
C ILE A 268 -20.53 -5.48 7.17
N ASN A 269 -21.13 -4.69 8.06
CA ASN A 269 -20.79 -3.29 8.24
C ASN A 269 -19.32 -3.10 8.66
N ILE A 270 -18.81 -3.89 9.61
CA ILE A 270 -17.40 -3.84 10.03
C ILE A 270 -16.48 -4.20 8.87
N CYS A 271 -16.77 -5.28 8.14
CA CYS A 271 -15.95 -5.71 7.01
C CYS A 271 -15.96 -4.68 5.87
N VAL A 272 -17.12 -4.11 5.50
CA VAL A 272 -17.20 -3.05 4.48
C VAL A 272 -16.45 -1.80 4.93
N MET A 273 -16.60 -1.40 6.20
CA MET A 273 -15.90 -0.25 6.76
C MET A 273 -14.38 -0.44 6.71
N MET A 274 -13.90 -1.61 7.11
CA MET A 274 -12.47 -1.92 7.21
C MET A 274 -11.82 -2.15 5.84
N PHE A 275 -12.41 -2.99 4.99
CA PHE A 275 -11.75 -3.44 3.76
C PHE A 275 -12.07 -2.59 2.53
N ILE A 276 -13.24 -1.93 2.51
CA ILE A 276 -13.70 -1.18 1.34
C ILE A 276 -13.64 0.32 1.65
N PHE A 277 -14.43 0.81 2.61
CA PHE A 277 -14.57 2.24 2.87
C PHE A 277 -13.24 2.92 3.24
N ASN A 278 -12.54 2.43 4.27
CA ASN A 278 -11.28 3.05 4.71
C ASN A 278 -10.16 2.89 3.68
N THR A 279 -10.05 1.71 3.05
CA THR A 279 -9.07 1.44 2.00
C THR A 279 -9.28 2.34 0.78
N TYR A 280 -10.50 2.44 0.28
CA TYR A 280 -10.82 3.19 -0.94
C TYR A 280 -10.70 4.68 -0.67
N ALA A 281 -11.15 5.16 0.49
CA ALA A 281 -10.94 6.54 0.90
C ALA A 281 -9.45 6.88 0.98
N LEU A 282 -8.62 5.99 1.53
CA LEU A 282 -7.17 6.21 1.63
C LEU A 282 -6.51 6.31 0.25
N ILE A 283 -6.81 5.37 -0.65
CA ILE A 283 -6.29 5.40 -2.02
C ILE A 283 -6.75 6.68 -2.71
N ALA A 284 -8.05 7.00 -2.66
CA ALA A 284 -8.60 8.21 -3.28
C ALA A 284 -7.96 9.49 -2.75
N THR A 285 -7.61 9.54 -1.47
CA THR A 285 -6.93 10.71 -0.92
C THR A 285 -5.48 10.80 -1.33
N ASP A 286 -4.77 9.69 -1.61
CA ASP A 286 -3.31 9.65 -1.77
C ASP A 286 -2.83 8.72 -2.91
N LEU A 287 -3.35 8.94 -4.11
CA LEU A 287 -3.05 8.16 -5.32
C LEU A 287 -1.57 8.19 -5.75
N GLY A 288 -0.81 9.18 -5.28
CA GLY A 288 0.62 9.30 -5.55
C GLY A 288 1.44 8.12 -5.02
N GLN A 289 0.98 7.46 -3.95
CA GLN A 289 1.69 6.35 -3.29
C GLN A 289 1.55 5.01 -4.00
N PHE A 290 0.66 4.90 -5.00
CA PHE A 290 0.36 3.64 -5.68
C PHE A 290 0.72 3.71 -7.17
N GLU A 291 1.27 2.61 -7.68
CA GLU A 291 1.45 2.45 -9.12
C GLU A 291 0.08 2.36 -9.80
N ALA A 292 -0.07 3.07 -10.92
CA ALA A 292 -1.36 3.15 -11.62
C ALA A 292 -1.84 1.78 -12.16
N SER A 293 -0.92 0.85 -12.39
CA SER A 293 -1.16 -0.56 -12.71
C SER A 293 -1.78 -1.29 -11.52
N GLU A 294 -1.20 -1.17 -10.33
CA GLU A 294 -1.59 -1.98 -9.17
C GLU A 294 -2.93 -1.58 -8.54
N ILE A 295 -3.40 -0.35 -8.73
CA ILE A 295 -4.60 0.20 -8.05
C ILE A 295 -5.83 -0.72 -8.21
N ASN A 296 -6.14 -1.17 -9.43
CA ASN A 296 -7.31 -2.01 -9.67
C ASN A 296 -7.20 -3.38 -8.99
N ILE A 297 -5.99 -3.95 -8.97
CA ILE A 297 -5.68 -5.22 -8.30
C ILE A 297 -5.91 -5.07 -6.79
N ILE A 298 -5.39 -3.99 -6.20
CA ILE A 298 -5.52 -3.69 -4.77
C ILE A 298 -6.99 -3.51 -4.38
N LEU A 299 -7.77 -2.78 -5.17
CA LEU A 299 -9.19 -2.55 -4.93
C LEU A 299 -10.01 -3.85 -4.99
N ALA A 300 -9.70 -4.71 -5.97
CA ALA A 300 -10.33 -6.02 -6.13
C ALA A 300 -9.96 -6.97 -4.98
N ALA A 301 -8.68 -7.02 -4.62
CA ALA A 301 -8.18 -7.89 -3.56
C ALA A 301 -8.71 -7.47 -2.18
N SER A 302 -8.78 -6.17 -1.88
CA SER A 302 -9.37 -5.66 -0.64
C SER A 302 -10.85 -5.97 -0.53
N PHE A 303 -11.62 -5.80 -1.60
CA PHE A 303 -13.01 -6.24 -1.67
C PHE A 303 -13.15 -7.74 -1.41
N GLY A 304 -12.32 -8.55 -2.07
CA GLY A 304 -12.28 -10.01 -1.90
C GLY A 304 -11.96 -10.44 -0.47
N CYS A 305 -10.96 -9.82 0.17
CA CYS A 305 -10.63 -10.06 1.58
C CYS A 305 -11.81 -9.73 2.50
N GLY A 306 -12.48 -8.58 2.28
CA GLY A 306 -13.66 -8.20 3.03
C GLY A 306 -14.80 -9.21 2.89
N LEU A 307 -15.02 -9.73 1.68
CA LEU A 307 -16.01 -10.77 1.41
C LEU A 307 -15.67 -12.07 2.15
N LEU A 308 -14.45 -12.61 1.97
CA LEU A 308 -14.02 -13.86 2.61
C LEU A 308 -14.11 -13.78 4.14
N ILE A 309 -13.61 -12.70 4.73
CA ILE A 309 -13.61 -12.52 6.19
C ILE A 309 -15.04 -12.38 6.72
N SER A 310 -15.92 -11.67 6.01
CA SER A 310 -17.33 -11.58 6.40
C SER A 310 -18.00 -12.96 6.40
N LEU A 311 -17.73 -13.80 5.38
CA LEU A 311 -18.26 -15.16 5.29
C LEU A 311 -17.76 -16.04 6.43
N ILE A 312 -16.46 -15.95 6.78
CA ILE A 312 -15.87 -16.68 7.90
C ILE A 312 -16.54 -16.30 9.23
N PHE A 313 -16.69 -15.01 9.52
CA PHE A 313 -17.32 -14.56 10.77
C PHE A 313 -18.82 -14.88 10.83
N ILE A 314 -19.54 -14.77 9.71
CA ILE A 314 -20.94 -15.21 9.61
C ILE A 314 -21.04 -16.71 9.89
N TYR A 315 -20.15 -17.50 9.29
CA TYR A 315 -20.09 -18.94 9.52
C TYR A 315 -19.81 -19.27 10.98
N LEU A 316 -18.81 -18.65 11.61
CA LEU A 316 -18.50 -18.83 13.03
C LEU A 316 -19.68 -18.44 13.94
N SER A 317 -20.36 -17.33 13.63
CA SER A 317 -21.54 -16.90 14.40
C SER A 317 -22.68 -17.92 14.36
N SER A 318 -22.75 -18.75 13.31
CA SER A 318 -23.79 -19.77 13.16
C SER A 318 -23.69 -20.91 14.18
N PHE A 319 -22.55 -21.07 14.86
CA PHE A 319 -22.36 -22.03 15.95
C PHE A 319 -22.96 -21.54 17.28
N ILE A 320 -23.25 -20.24 17.39
CA ILE A 320 -23.85 -19.65 18.59
C ILE A 320 -25.36 -19.93 18.59
N ASN A 321 -25.81 -20.73 19.57
CA ASN A 321 -27.22 -21.06 19.75
C ASN A 321 -27.80 -20.56 21.09
N SER A 322 -26.95 -20.15 22.04
CA SER A 322 -27.39 -19.59 23.32
C SER A 322 -27.86 -18.15 23.13
N LEU A 323 -29.08 -17.83 23.59
CA LEU A 323 -29.62 -16.47 23.49
C LEU A 323 -28.77 -15.46 24.28
N LYS A 324 -28.25 -15.85 25.45
CA LYS A 324 -27.38 -14.98 26.27
C LYS A 324 -26.11 -14.61 25.50
N VAL A 325 -25.47 -15.60 24.87
CA VAL A 325 -24.26 -15.39 24.07
C VAL A 325 -24.58 -14.54 22.84
N LEU A 326 -25.67 -14.83 22.11
CA LEU A 326 -26.09 -14.01 20.97
C LEU A 326 -26.30 -12.53 21.35
N LYS A 327 -26.91 -12.25 22.50
CA LYS A 327 -27.08 -10.89 23.02
C LYS A 327 -25.75 -10.20 23.27
N ILE A 328 -24.85 -10.86 23.98
CA ILE A 328 -23.52 -10.32 24.31
C ILE A 328 -22.71 -10.08 23.03
N THR A 329 -22.67 -11.07 22.13
CA THR A 329 -21.98 -10.96 20.83
C THR A 329 -22.54 -9.82 19.99
N ALA A 330 -23.87 -9.65 19.94
CA ALA A 330 -24.49 -8.54 19.22
C ALA A 330 -24.06 -7.18 19.79
N ILE A 331 -24.05 -7.02 21.12
CA ILE A 331 -23.60 -5.78 21.78
C ILE A 331 -22.12 -5.51 21.50
N ILE A 332 -21.25 -6.52 21.62
CA ILE A 332 -19.81 -6.38 21.37
C ILE A 332 -19.55 -5.95 19.92
N LEU A 333 -20.14 -6.65 18.93
CA LEU A 333 -19.96 -6.29 17.52
C LEU A 333 -20.56 -4.91 17.19
N SER A 334 -21.64 -4.54 17.88
CA SER A 334 -22.21 -3.19 17.76
C SER A 334 -21.25 -2.13 18.30
N ALA A 335 -20.64 -2.37 19.46
CA ALA A 335 -19.66 -1.46 20.05
C ALA A 335 -18.42 -1.35 19.15
N VAL A 336 -17.88 -2.46 18.65
CA VAL A 336 -16.74 -2.46 17.71
C VAL A 336 -17.07 -1.66 16.45
N PHE A 337 -18.27 -1.83 15.88
CA PHE A 337 -18.68 -1.06 14.71
C PHE A 337 -18.78 0.44 15.00
N ILE A 338 -19.42 0.83 16.11
CA ILE A 338 -19.61 2.24 16.47
C ILE A 338 -18.27 2.90 16.82
N ILE A 339 -17.39 2.21 17.54
CA ILE A 339 -16.01 2.66 17.81
C ILE A 339 -15.29 2.88 16.48
N GLY A 340 -15.31 1.89 15.59
CA GLY A 340 -14.64 2.00 14.30
C GLY A 340 -15.17 3.16 13.45
N LEU A 341 -16.49 3.40 13.44
CA LEU A 341 -17.09 4.57 12.78
C LEU A 341 -16.58 5.87 13.42
N LEU A 342 -16.58 5.96 14.75
CA LEU A 342 -16.15 7.15 15.47
C LEU A 342 -14.69 7.50 15.16
N TYR A 343 -13.77 6.53 15.21
CA TYR A 343 -12.35 6.78 14.93
C TYR A 343 -12.04 6.96 13.45
N SER A 344 -12.81 6.34 12.56
CA SER A 344 -12.65 6.49 11.11
C SER A 344 -13.16 7.84 10.59
N LEU A 345 -14.16 8.44 11.24
CA LEU A 345 -14.83 9.65 10.74
C LEU A 345 -14.62 10.90 11.60
N VAL A 346 -14.48 10.76 12.91
CA VAL A 346 -14.45 11.89 13.86
C VAL A 346 -13.10 11.98 14.56
N LEU A 347 -12.64 10.89 15.17
CA LEU A 347 -11.39 10.82 15.92
C LEU A 347 -10.23 10.28 15.04
N THR A 348 -10.08 10.83 13.84
CA THR A 348 -9.10 10.35 12.86
C THR A 348 -7.66 10.61 13.29
N GLY A 349 -7.41 11.68 14.06
CA GLY A 349 -6.05 12.16 14.36
C GLY A 349 -5.41 12.87 13.16
N ASP A 350 -4.37 13.66 13.43
CA ASP A 350 -3.56 14.34 12.41
C ASP A 350 -2.12 13.83 12.46
N TYR A 351 -1.77 13.04 11.45
CA TYR A 351 -0.46 12.38 11.31
C TYR A 351 0.40 13.00 10.20
N GLY A 352 -0.05 14.11 9.61
CA GLY A 352 0.55 14.68 8.41
C GLY A 352 0.42 13.79 7.17
N PRO A 353 1.05 14.17 6.04
CA PRO A 353 1.09 13.35 4.84
C PRO A 353 1.81 12.01 5.10
N MET A 354 1.47 11.02 4.29
CA MET A 354 2.08 9.70 4.33
C MET A 354 2.97 9.53 3.09
N GLN A 355 4.22 9.10 3.26
CA GLN A 355 5.12 8.77 2.15
C GLN A 355 5.82 7.45 2.41
N GLY A 356 5.77 6.53 1.43
CA GLY A 356 6.31 5.19 1.63
C GLY A 356 5.68 4.48 2.83
N PHE A 357 4.39 4.70 3.09
CA PHE A 357 3.67 4.20 4.27
C PHE A 357 4.23 4.70 5.62
N THR A 358 5.01 5.78 5.61
CA THR A 358 5.51 6.45 6.81
C THR A 358 4.76 7.75 7.07
N PHE A 359 4.24 7.95 8.28
CA PHE A 359 3.57 9.20 8.66
C PHE A 359 4.61 10.30 8.91
N ALA A 360 4.34 11.50 8.39
CA ALA A 360 5.21 12.66 8.59
C ALA A 360 5.29 13.10 10.06
N ARG A 361 4.24 12.89 10.86
CA ARG A 361 4.23 13.21 12.30
C ARG A 361 4.33 11.93 13.15
N PRO A 362 5.12 11.95 14.24
CA PRO A 362 5.26 10.80 15.12
C PRO A 362 3.96 10.48 15.88
N LEU A 363 3.75 9.20 16.19
CA LEU A 363 2.65 8.74 17.05
C LEU A 363 2.96 9.05 18.52
N ILE A 364 2.73 10.29 18.96
CA ILE A 364 2.87 10.67 20.37
C ILE A 364 1.53 10.46 21.06
N LEU A 365 1.50 9.58 22.06
CA LEU A 365 0.32 9.33 22.89
C LEU A 365 0.35 10.25 24.11
N ASN A 366 -0.57 11.22 24.15
CA ASN A 366 -0.71 12.16 25.27
C ASN A 366 -1.84 11.74 26.23
N ASN A 367 -1.77 12.18 27.49
CA ASN A 367 -2.80 11.90 28.51
C ASN A 367 -4.22 12.32 28.08
N THR A 368 -4.33 13.39 27.28
CA THR A 368 -5.59 13.85 26.69
C THR A 368 -6.20 12.80 25.76
N GLN A 369 -5.38 12.19 24.88
CA GLN A 369 -5.85 11.16 23.94
C GLN A 369 -6.28 9.88 24.67
N ILE A 370 -5.57 9.50 25.74
CA ILE A 370 -5.96 8.37 26.60
C ILE A 370 -7.32 8.65 27.26
N THR A 371 -7.54 9.86 27.75
CA THR A 371 -8.81 10.25 28.37
C THR A 371 -9.95 10.24 27.35
N ILE A 372 -9.71 10.78 26.15
CA ILE A 372 -10.66 10.73 25.03
C ILE A 372 -11.02 9.26 24.70
N ASP A 373 -10.03 8.37 24.63
CA ASP A 373 -10.26 6.95 24.35
C ASP A 373 -11.17 6.30 25.40
N ILE A 374 -10.90 6.52 26.69
CA ILE A 374 -11.71 5.94 27.78
C ILE A 374 -13.17 6.40 27.67
N ILE A 375 -13.40 7.70 27.52
CA ILE A 375 -14.74 8.28 27.40
C ILE A 375 -15.45 7.75 26.15
N ALA A 376 -14.79 7.80 24.99
CA ALA A 376 -15.33 7.37 23.72
C ALA A 376 -15.73 5.89 23.74
N VAL A 377 -14.88 5.01 24.27
CA VAL A 377 -15.17 3.57 24.36
C VAL A 377 -16.36 3.29 25.28
N ILE A 378 -16.44 3.93 26.45
CA ILE A 378 -17.58 3.78 27.37
C ILE A 378 -18.88 4.25 26.71
N CYS A 379 -18.88 5.44 26.08
CA CYS A 379 -20.03 5.98 25.36
C CYS A 379 -20.48 5.06 24.22
N CYS A 380 -19.54 4.52 23.44
CA CYS A 380 -19.84 3.58 22.35
C CYS A 380 -20.43 2.27 22.86
N ILE A 381 -19.93 1.72 23.97
CA ILE A 381 -20.48 0.51 24.60
C ILE A 381 -21.91 0.76 25.12
N MET A 382 -22.14 1.91 25.78
CA MET A 382 -23.48 2.31 26.22
C MET A 382 -24.44 2.48 25.04
N CYS A 383 -24.01 3.19 23.99
CA CYS A 383 -24.78 3.38 22.76
C CYS A 383 -25.13 2.03 22.11
N ALA A 384 -24.15 1.13 21.98
CA ALA A 384 -24.36 -0.23 21.50
C ALA A 384 -25.40 -0.99 22.33
N TYR A 385 -25.34 -0.88 23.65
CA TYR A 385 -26.30 -1.52 24.56
C TYR A 385 -27.74 -1.01 24.34
N PHE A 386 -27.94 0.32 24.31
CA PHE A 386 -29.26 0.91 24.11
C PHE A 386 -29.80 0.65 22.70
N LEU A 387 -28.94 0.76 21.68
CA LEU A 387 -29.29 0.47 20.30
C LEU A 387 -29.77 -0.98 20.14
N ASN A 388 -29.11 -1.95 20.80
CA ASN A 388 -29.52 -3.37 20.79
C ASN A 388 -30.86 -3.67 21.45
N LYS A 389 -31.42 -2.72 22.22
CA LYS A 389 -32.79 -2.80 22.73
C LYS A 389 -33.81 -2.08 21.85
N SER A 390 -33.34 -1.23 20.92
CA SER A 390 -34.21 -0.43 20.05
C SER A 390 -34.82 -1.27 18.92
N ARG A 391 -36.07 -0.97 18.56
CA ARG A 391 -36.73 -1.52 17.37
C ARG A 391 -36.07 -1.09 16.05
N PHE A 392 -35.28 -0.01 16.07
CA PHE A 392 -34.69 0.59 14.88
C PHE A 392 -33.28 0.05 14.53
N ILE A 393 -32.69 -0.84 15.34
CA ILE A 393 -31.30 -1.31 15.15
C ILE A 393 -31.01 -1.86 13.75
N LYS A 394 -31.91 -2.67 13.18
CA LYS A 394 -31.73 -3.20 11.83
C LYS A 394 -31.82 -2.10 10.77
N GLY A 395 -32.66 -1.08 11.01
CA GLY A 395 -32.75 0.09 10.15
C GLY A 395 -31.45 0.89 10.16
N PHE A 396 -30.91 1.15 11.36
CA PHE A 396 -29.60 1.78 11.54
C PHE A 396 -28.52 1.06 10.72
N TYR A 397 -28.36 -0.26 10.88
CA TYR A 397 -27.33 -0.99 10.12
C TYR A 397 -27.52 -1.01 8.61
N LYS A 398 -28.77 -1.04 8.13
CA LYS A 398 -29.05 -0.99 6.69
C LYS A 398 -28.70 0.39 6.12
N VAL A 399 -29.05 1.45 6.84
CA VAL A 399 -28.71 2.83 6.46
C VAL A 399 -27.19 3.02 6.50
N SER A 400 -26.51 2.62 7.58
CA SER A 400 -25.05 2.69 7.67
C SER A 400 -24.36 1.94 6.53
N LEU A 401 -24.82 0.74 6.21
CA LEU A 401 -24.26 -0.05 5.11
C LEU A 401 -24.45 0.67 3.77
N ALA A 402 -25.65 1.20 3.51
CA ALA A 402 -25.94 1.97 2.29
C ALA A 402 -25.03 3.20 2.19
N THR A 403 -24.86 3.96 3.27
CA THR A 403 -23.97 5.12 3.32
C THR A 403 -22.52 4.74 3.05
N LEU A 404 -22.00 3.70 3.71
CA LEU A 404 -20.63 3.22 3.48
C LEU A 404 -20.43 2.79 2.02
N CYS A 405 -21.39 2.10 1.41
CA CYS A 405 -21.33 1.72 0.01
C CYS A 405 -21.33 2.94 -0.93
N VAL A 406 -22.23 3.91 -0.70
CA VAL A 406 -22.33 5.12 -1.54
C VAL A 406 -21.03 5.93 -1.51
N VAL A 407 -20.47 6.17 -0.31
CA VAL A 407 -19.21 6.91 -0.19
C VAL A 407 -18.05 6.11 -0.81
N SER A 408 -18.01 4.80 -0.63
CA SER A 408 -16.97 3.96 -1.26
C SER A 408 -17.07 4.00 -2.79
N SER A 409 -18.27 4.01 -3.36
CA SER A 409 -18.48 4.16 -4.81
C SER A 409 -18.00 5.53 -5.31
N PHE A 410 -18.22 6.60 -4.54
CA PHE A 410 -17.69 7.92 -4.88
C PHE A 410 -16.15 7.94 -4.83
N SER A 411 -15.53 7.33 -3.81
CA SER A 411 -14.07 7.17 -3.76
C SER A 411 -13.54 6.39 -4.96
N LEU A 412 -14.21 5.29 -5.35
CA LEU A 412 -13.83 4.49 -6.52
C LEU A 412 -13.92 5.30 -7.83
N TYR A 413 -14.95 6.14 -7.96
CA TYR A 413 -15.10 7.04 -9.11
C TYR A 413 -13.93 8.04 -9.19
N ASN A 414 -13.59 8.70 -8.08
CA ASN A 414 -12.46 9.62 -8.02
C ASN A 414 -11.14 8.93 -8.37
N ILE A 415 -10.90 7.73 -7.82
CA ILE A 415 -9.73 6.90 -8.14
C ILE A 415 -9.65 6.61 -9.63
N THR A 416 -10.76 6.23 -10.26
CA THR A 416 -10.81 5.85 -11.67
C THR A 416 -10.45 7.04 -12.57
N ILE A 417 -11.02 8.22 -12.31
CA ILE A 417 -10.73 9.45 -13.08
C ILE A 417 -9.25 9.80 -12.99
N GLU A 418 -8.73 9.87 -11.77
CA GLU A 418 -7.36 10.33 -11.53
C GLU A 418 -6.32 9.31 -12.01
N THR A 419 -6.62 8.01 -11.90
CA THR A 419 -5.76 6.94 -12.45
C THR A 419 -5.73 6.97 -13.98
N ASN A 420 -6.86 7.20 -14.65
CA ASN A 420 -6.90 7.30 -16.11
C ASN A 420 -6.10 8.53 -16.58
N SER A 421 -6.27 9.67 -15.90
CA SER A 421 -5.44 10.86 -16.15
C SER A 421 -3.96 10.55 -15.99
N LYS A 422 -3.54 9.81 -14.95
CA LYS A 422 -2.15 9.41 -14.70
C LYS A 422 -1.62 8.45 -15.78
N LYS A 423 -2.43 7.50 -16.27
CA LYS A 423 -2.04 6.53 -17.32
C LYS A 423 -1.83 7.19 -18.68
N ASP A 424 -2.76 8.05 -19.11
CA ASP A 424 -2.65 8.78 -20.39
C ASP A 424 -1.39 9.66 -20.40
N ILE A 425 -1.09 10.25 -19.24
CA ILE A 425 0.14 10.98 -18.95
C ILE A 425 1.35 10.04 -19.07
N MET A 426 1.46 9.00 -18.24
CA MET A 426 2.64 8.13 -18.19
C MET A 426 2.92 7.41 -19.51
N GLN A 427 1.89 7.03 -20.27
CA GLN A 427 2.05 6.38 -21.57
C GLN A 427 2.56 7.36 -22.64
N LYS A 428 2.27 8.66 -22.51
CA LYS A 428 2.87 9.70 -23.35
C LYS A 428 4.37 9.87 -23.06
N TYR A 429 4.82 9.72 -21.82
CA TYR A 429 6.24 9.85 -21.43
C TYR A 429 7.06 8.56 -21.62
N ALA A 430 6.45 7.38 -21.48
CA ALA A 430 7.13 6.10 -21.71
C ALA A 430 7.57 5.92 -23.17
N ASN A 431 6.83 6.53 -24.11
CA ASN A 431 7.21 6.53 -25.52
C ASN A 431 8.37 7.49 -25.85
N ASP A 432 8.74 8.41 -24.95
CA ASP A 432 9.81 9.38 -25.17
C ASP A 432 11.16 8.99 -24.56
N ARG A 433 11.23 7.97 -23.70
CA ARG A 433 12.52 7.47 -23.18
C ARG A 433 12.51 5.98 -22.85
N ASN A 434 13.06 5.18 -23.76
CA ASN A 434 13.63 3.88 -23.42
C ASN A 434 14.99 4.11 -22.76
N GLY A 435 15.05 3.90 -21.44
CA GLY A 435 16.28 4.00 -20.65
C GLY A 435 17.23 2.84 -20.93
N ASP A 436 18.37 3.15 -21.56
CA ASP A 436 19.69 2.55 -21.30
C ASP A 436 20.84 3.42 -21.88
N ASN A 437 20.63 4.74 -22.02
CA ASN A 437 21.71 5.60 -22.49
C ASN A 437 22.61 5.97 -21.31
N LYS A 438 23.86 5.49 -21.33
CA LYS A 438 24.94 5.93 -20.45
C LYS A 438 25.13 7.46 -20.50
N ASP A 439 24.70 8.10 -21.58
CA ASP A 439 24.84 9.53 -21.85
C ASP A 439 23.55 10.32 -21.54
N ASP A 440 23.05 10.25 -20.29
CA ASP A 440 21.94 11.11 -19.88
C ASP A 440 22.42 12.58 -19.77
N PRO A 441 21.81 13.55 -20.48
CA PRO A 441 22.24 14.94 -20.48
C PRO A 441 22.33 15.58 -19.09
N ILE A 442 21.54 15.13 -18.11
CA ILE A 442 21.62 15.63 -16.73
C ILE A 442 22.99 15.37 -16.09
N PHE A 443 23.71 14.34 -16.53
CA PHE A 443 25.04 13.99 -16.00
C PHE A 443 26.21 14.39 -16.92
N ALA A 444 25.93 14.91 -18.13
CA ALA A 444 26.95 15.33 -19.10
C ALA A 444 27.35 16.81 -18.93
N PHE A 445 28.61 17.07 -18.56
CA PHE A 445 29.15 18.43 -18.37
C PHE A 445 30.08 18.79 -19.52
N SER A 446 30.30 20.08 -19.76
CA SER A 446 31.29 20.53 -20.73
C SER A 446 32.65 20.73 -20.07
N LYS A 447 33.72 20.39 -20.78
CA LYS A 447 35.09 20.60 -20.32
C LYS A 447 35.58 22.03 -20.56
N ASP A 448 35.11 22.65 -21.64
CA ASP A 448 35.66 23.92 -22.15
C ASP A 448 34.63 25.06 -22.15
N LYS A 449 33.39 24.78 -21.73
CA LYS A 449 32.27 25.75 -21.63
C LYS A 449 31.83 25.95 -20.19
N THR A 450 30.99 26.94 -19.95
CA THR A 450 30.42 27.26 -18.64
C THR A 450 29.44 26.17 -18.23
N ASN A 451 29.55 25.67 -17.01
CA ASN A 451 28.53 24.80 -16.42
C ASN A 451 27.94 25.46 -15.18
N ILE A 452 26.62 25.33 -15.04
CA ILE A 452 25.88 25.78 -13.86
C ILE A 452 25.14 24.56 -13.30
N LEU A 453 25.43 24.23 -12.05
CA LEU A 453 24.81 23.11 -11.34
C LEU A 453 24.12 23.61 -10.06
N VAL A 454 22.79 23.52 -10.04
CA VAL A 454 21.97 23.86 -8.88
C VAL A 454 21.44 22.57 -8.26
N ILE A 455 21.80 22.31 -7.01
CA ILE A 455 21.36 21.16 -6.22
C ILE A 455 20.47 21.67 -5.10
N LEU A 456 19.23 21.24 -5.11
CA LEU A 456 18.21 21.57 -4.12
C LEU A 456 17.86 20.31 -3.35
N LEU A 457 18.22 20.26 -2.07
CA LEU A 457 17.91 19.14 -1.19
C LEU A 457 16.55 19.37 -0.54
N ASP A 458 15.69 18.36 -0.55
CA ASP A 458 14.40 18.41 0.13
C ASP A 458 14.64 18.25 1.65
N ARG A 459 14.29 19.27 2.43
CA ARG A 459 14.38 19.30 3.90
C ARG A 459 15.78 19.29 4.52
N ALA A 460 16.86 19.59 3.80
CA ALA A 460 18.15 19.72 4.47
C ALA A 460 18.19 20.96 5.39
N ASP A 461 18.74 20.81 6.59
CA ASP A 461 18.71 21.83 7.63
C ASP A 461 20.05 22.56 7.76
N GLY A 462 20.00 23.89 7.81
CA GLY A 462 21.22 24.70 7.87
C GLY A 462 22.04 24.38 9.12
N TYR A 463 21.39 24.30 10.28
CA TYR A 463 22.09 24.16 11.56
C TYR A 463 22.89 22.85 11.64
N THR A 464 22.32 21.76 11.16
CA THR A 464 22.94 20.43 11.25
C THR A 464 24.00 20.22 10.17
N THR A 465 23.73 20.64 8.92
CA THR A 465 24.70 20.54 7.82
C THR A 465 25.98 21.32 8.11
N HIS A 466 25.87 22.54 8.65
CA HIS A 466 26.99 23.34 9.12
C HIS A 466 27.85 22.59 10.16
N ARG A 467 27.22 21.99 11.18
CA ARG A 467 27.93 21.21 12.22
C ARG A 467 28.56 19.94 11.69
N ILE A 468 27.93 19.27 10.72
CA ILE A 468 28.49 18.07 10.09
C ILE A 468 29.80 18.43 9.38
N LEU A 469 29.85 19.53 8.62
CA LEU A 469 31.06 19.99 7.95
C LEU A 469 32.13 20.49 8.94
N GLU A 470 31.73 21.18 10.01
CA GLU A 470 32.67 21.64 11.06
C GLU A 470 33.32 20.49 11.83
N SER A 471 32.57 19.42 12.09
CA SER A 471 33.06 18.25 12.83
C SER A 471 33.81 17.23 11.96
N ASN A 472 33.76 17.36 10.63
CA ASN A 472 34.42 16.46 9.70
C ASN A 472 35.28 17.22 8.69
N LYS A 473 36.55 17.45 9.06
CA LYS A 473 37.51 18.17 8.21
C LYS A 473 37.72 17.51 6.84
N GLU A 474 37.83 16.18 6.79
CA GLU A 474 38.03 15.45 5.52
C GLU A 474 36.88 15.69 4.55
N LEU A 475 35.64 15.68 5.05
CA LEU A 475 34.47 16.00 4.25
C LEU A 475 34.47 17.47 3.82
N ARG A 476 34.75 18.39 4.74
CA ARG A 476 34.82 19.84 4.45
C ARG A 476 35.87 20.17 3.39
N ASP A 477 37.03 19.51 3.41
CA ASP A 477 38.10 19.70 2.43
C ASP A 477 37.65 19.32 0.99
N LYS A 478 36.62 18.47 0.83
CA LYS A 478 36.05 18.15 -0.50
C LYS A 478 35.26 19.30 -1.10
N PHE A 479 34.73 20.22 -0.28
CA PHE A 479 34.03 21.45 -0.67
C PHE A 479 35.02 22.59 -0.98
N ASP A 480 36.07 22.26 -1.72
CA ASP A 480 37.14 23.15 -2.15
C ASP A 480 36.61 24.33 -2.98
N GLY A 481 36.89 25.56 -2.57
CA GLY A 481 36.46 26.80 -3.21
C GLY A 481 35.02 27.23 -2.90
N PHE A 482 34.30 26.53 -2.01
CA PHE A 482 32.95 26.91 -1.60
C PHE A 482 32.92 28.05 -0.58
N ILE A 483 31.79 28.74 -0.56
CA ILE A 483 31.37 29.73 0.43
C ILE A 483 30.17 29.13 1.19
N ASP A 484 30.26 29.09 2.52
CA ASP A 484 29.23 28.68 3.47
C ASP A 484 28.45 29.90 3.97
N PHE A 485 27.23 30.11 3.48
CA PHE A 485 26.36 31.17 3.98
C PHE A 485 25.63 30.71 5.24
N ARG A 486 26.12 31.16 6.40
CA ARG A 486 25.65 30.71 7.72
C ARG A 486 24.22 31.07 8.05
N ASN A 487 23.76 32.16 7.46
CA ASN A 487 22.50 32.81 7.78
C ASN A 487 21.49 32.71 6.62
N ALA A 488 21.51 31.59 5.90
CA ALA A 488 20.62 31.35 4.78
C ALA A 488 19.22 30.93 5.22
N LEU A 489 18.19 31.59 4.68
CA LEU A 489 16.79 31.36 5.07
C LEU A 489 15.92 30.98 3.87
N SER A 490 14.95 30.11 4.09
CA SER A 490 13.86 29.84 3.14
C SER A 490 12.71 30.80 3.36
N SER A 491 11.98 31.12 2.28
CA SER A 491 10.78 31.96 2.35
C SER A 491 9.62 31.32 3.11
N GLY A 492 9.60 30.00 3.26
CA GLY A 492 8.54 29.26 3.93
C GLY A 492 9.02 27.94 4.53
N ASN A 493 8.11 27.25 5.21
CA ASN A 493 8.39 26.01 5.96
C ASN A 493 7.98 24.72 5.22
N LEU A 494 7.53 24.83 3.96
CA LEU A 494 7.05 23.69 3.15
C LEU A 494 7.48 23.83 1.69
N THR A 495 7.89 22.72 1.08
CA THR A 495 8.35 22.59 -0.32
C THR A 495 7.46 23.32 -1.32
N PHE A 496 6.15 23.07 -1.28
CA PHE A 496 5.19 23.64 -2.25
C PHE A 496 5.23 25.18 -2.28
N SER A 497 5.47 25.80 -1.13
CA SER A 497 5.43 27.25 -0.96
C SER A 497 6.77 27.94 -1.30
N THR A 498 7.84 27.17 -1.52
CA THR A 498 9.21 27.68 -1.63
C THR A 498 9.89 27.28 -2.94
N LEU A 499 9.65 26.08 -3.46
CA LEU A 499 10.41 25.45 -4.54
C LEU A 499 10.52 26.33 -5.81
N THR A 500 9.42 26.90 -6.27
CA THR A 500 9.42 27.78 -7.45
C THR A 500 10.23 29.05 -7.23
N SER A 501 10.25 29.59 -6.02
CA SER A 501 11.01 30.81 -5.72
C SER A 501 12.52 30.57 -5.78
N VAL A 502 12.99 29.36 -5.47
CA VAL A 502 14.42 29.02 -5.57
C VAL A 502 14.94 29.11 -7.01
N ILE A 503 14.15 28.63 -7.98
CA ILE A 503 14.54 28.66 -9.40
C ILE A 503 14.14 29.95 -10.13
N GLY A 504 13.01 30.57 -9.74
CA GLY A 504 12.43 31.74 -10.41
C GLY A 504 12.63 33.07 -9.68
N GLY A 505 13.22 33.04 -8.49
CA GLY A 505 13.43 34.21 -7.65
C GLY A 505 12.23 34.64 -6.80
N GLU A 506 12.42 35.71 -6.03
CA GLU A 506 11.45 36.27 -5.08
C GLU A 506 10.08 36.57 -5.70
N TYR A 507 10.03 36.89 -7.00
CA TYR A 507 8.78 37.08 -7.71
C TYR A 507 7.87 35.85 -7.57
N TYR A 508 8.40 34.63 -7.60
CA TYR A 508 7.59 33.40 -7.46
C TYR A 508 7.49 32.89 -6.01
N SER A 509 7.78 33.72 -5.00
CA SER A 509 7.42 33.36 -3.62
C SER A 509 5.90 33.26 -3.46
N ALA A 510 5.44 32.37 -2.57
CA ALA A 510 4.00 32.16 -2.33
C ALA A 510 3.29 33.47 -1.96
N LEU A 511 3.93 34.30 -1.13
CA LEU A 511 3.45 35.63 -0.78
C LEU A 511 3.25 36.52 -2.00
N ASN A 512 4.23 36.57 -2.90
CA ASN A 512 4.16 37.45 -4.06
C ASN A 512 3.22 36.91 -5.15
N ILE A 513 3.09 35.59 -5.28
CA ILE A 513 2.04 34.97 -6.11
C ILE A 513 0.66 35.37 -5.60
N ASN A 514 0.42 35.25 -4.29
CA ASN A 514 -0.85 35.63 -3.65
C ASN A 514 -1.19 37.11 -3.87
N LYS A 515 -0.19 38.01 -3.77
CA LYS A 515 -0.37 39.46 -4.02
C LYS A 515 -0.76 39.78 -5.47
N ARG A 516 -0.28 38.98 -6.43
CA ARG A 516 -0.51 39.21 -7.87
C ARG A 516 -1.73 38.48 -8.43
N ALA A 517 -2.58 37.87 -7.62
CA ALA A 517 -3.70 37.04 -8.07
C ALA A 517 -4.65 37.79 -9.03
N ASN A 518 -4.32 37.79 -10.33
CA ASN A 518 -5.17 38.22 -11.44
C ASN A 518 -6.26 37.17 -11.63
N LYS A 519 -7.47 37.58 -12.04
CA LYS A 519 -8.63 36.68 -12.17
C LYS A 519 -8.48 35.55 -13.22
N ASP A 520 -7.43 35.54 -14.05
CA ASP A 520 -7.34 34.71 -15.26
C ASP A 520 -6.22 33.61 -15.28
N LYS A 521 -5.36 33.49 -14.26
CA LYS A 521 -4.30 32.45 -14.15
C LYS A 521 -4.24 31.66 -12.83
N THR A 522 -4.42 30.34 -12.86
CA THR A 522 -4.33 29.47 -11.66
C THR A 522 -2.97 29.53 -10.93
N LEU A 523 -2.97 29.22 -9.63
CA LEU A 523 -1.74 29.11 -8.81
C LEU A 523 -0.72 28.14 -9.42
N GLN A 524 -1.19 26.98 -9.89
CA GLN A 524 -0.36 25.98 -10.57
C GLN A 524 0.29 26.56 -11.83
N SER A 525 -0.42 27.38 -12.60
CA SER A 525 0.17 28.04 -13.76
C SER A 525 1.29 29.01 -13.35
N ALA A 526 1.16 29.73 -12.24
CA ALA A 526 2.21 30.62 -11.75
C ALA A 526 3.47 29.86 -11.30
N ILE A 527 3.28 28.70 -10.64
CA ILE A 527 4.35 27.77 -10.27
C ILE A 527 5.08 27.25 -11.52
N ASN A 528 4.32 26.79 -12.53
CA ASN A 528 4.89 26.28 -13.77
C ASN A 528 5.60 27.38 -14.57
N ASP A 529 5.08 28.62 -14.55
CA ASP A 529 5.71 29.78 -15.19
C ASP A 529 7.12 30.03 -14.62
N GLY A 530 7.32 29.90 -13.30
CA GLY A 530 8.63 30.13 -12.68
C GLY A 530 9.71 29.17 -13.18
N TYR A 531 9.42 27.87 -13.22
CA TYR A 531 10.35 26.88 -13.77
C TYR A 531 10.59 27.08 -15.28
N ALA A 532 9.49 27.17 -16.05
CA ALA A 532 9.58 27.25 -17.50
C ALA A 532 10.34 28.50 -17.95
N ASN A 533 10.12 29.64 -17.28
CA ASN A 533 10.81 30.88 -17.62
C ASN A 533 12.32 30.79 -17.44
N THR A 534 12.80 30.16 -16.35
CA THR A 534 14.24 29.97 -16.13
C THR A 534 14.83 29.00 -17.17
N PHE A 535 14.24 27.81 -17.35
CA PHE A 535 14.75 26.84 -18.33
C PHE A 535 14.73 27.38 -19.76
N ASN A 536 13.65 28.02 -20.18
CA ASN A 536 13.53 28.60 -21.51
C ASN A 536 14.54 29.74 -21.72
N ALA A 537 14.83 30.55 -20.69
CA ALA A 537 15.81 31.62 -20.79
C ALA A 537 17.22 31.09 -21.07
N PHE A 538 17.65 30.06 -20.33
CA PHE A 538 18.93 29.39 -20.57
C PHE A 538 18.99 28.68 -21.93
N GLN A 539 17.92 27.98 -22.29
CA GLN A 539 17.84 27.30 -23.58
C GLN A 539 17.93 28.29 -24.77
N LYS A 540 17.22 29.43 -24.69
CA LYS A 540 17.32 30.50 -25.71
C LYS A 540 18.71 31.12 -25.79
N ALA A 541 19.47 31.10 -24.69
CA ALA A 541 20.85 31.52 -24.66
C ALA A 541 21.84 30.45 -25.15
N GLY A 542 21.35 29.28 -25.61
CA GLY A 542 22.17 28.20 -26.17
C GLY A 542 22.71 27.19 -25.15
N TYR A 543 22.25 27.24 -23.90
CA TYR A 543 22.65 26.27 -22.89
C TYR A 543 21.96 24.93 -23.12
N ALA A 544 22.68 23.84 -22.93
CA ALA A 544 22.10 22.51 -22.75
C ALA A 544 21.45 22.44 -21.36
N THR A 545 20.12 22.56 -21.35
CA THR A 545 19.32 22.51 -20.13
C THR A 545 18.93 21.07 -19.79
N ALA A 546 19.02 20.72 -18.52
CA ALA A 546 18.53 19.45 -17.98
C ALA A 546 18.06 19.64 -16.53
N GLY A 547 17.08 18.87 -16.07
CA GLY A 547 16.66 18.95 -14.68
C GLY A 547 15.88 17.76 -14.16
N ILE A 548 16.04 17.50 -12.86
CA ILE A 548 15.21 16.60 -12.06
C ILE A 548 14.34 17.44 -11.12
N ILE A 549 13.02 17.25 -11.18
CA ILE A 549 12.03 18.03 -10.42
C ILE A 549 11.10 17.07 -9.67
N ASP A 550 10.80 17.36 -8.40
CA ASP A 550 10.05 16.45 -7.51
C ASP A 550 8.58 16.88 -7.30
N TYR A 551 8.26 18.18 -7.13
CA TYR A 551 6.92 18.61 -6.69
C TYR A 551 6.50 20.04 -7.09
N PRO A 552 5.18 20.31 -7.11
CA PRO A 552 4.37 20.02 -8.28
C PRO A 552 4.70 21.00 -9.40
N ALA A 553 5.40 20.53 -10.40
CA ALA A 553 5.05 20.97 -11.72
C ALA A 553 4.11 19.88 -12.26
N ASP A 554 2.80 20.16 -12.29
CA ASP A 554 1.89 19.34 -13.10
C ASP A 554 2.51 19.23 -14.49
N THR A 555 2.23 18.13 -15.20
CA THR A 555 2.58 17.92 -16.60
C THR A 555 2.28 19.12 -17.52
N GLU A 556 1.40 20.03 -17.11
CA GLU A 556 1.20 21.32 -17.77
C GLU A 556 2.47 22.16 -17.91
N ILE A 557 3.49 21.99 -17.07
CA ILE A 557 4.79 22.64 -17.25
C ILE A 557 5.40 22.31 -18.62
N TYR A 558 5.20 21.09 -19.11
CA TYR A 558 5.76 20.63 -20.37
C TYR A 558 5.15 21.36 -21.56
N LYS A 559 3.92 21.89 -21.42
CA LYS A 559 3.31 22.77 -22.42
C LYS A 559 3.94 24.16 -22.45
N LYS A 560 4.64 24.56 -21.38
CA LYS A 560 5.28 25.86 -21.21
C LYS A 560 6.78 25.83 -21.47
N LEU A 561 7.40 24.65 -21.47
CA LEU A 561 8.81 24.45 -21.81
C LEU A 561 8.99 24.49 -23.34
N ASP A 562 10.00 25.22 -23.80
CA ASP A 562 10.36 25.27 -25.22
C ASP A 562 10.94 23.91 -25.68
N ASN A 563 11.68 23.23 -24.80
CA ASN A 563 12.05 21.83 -24.95
C ASN A 563 11.97 21.09 -23.60
N SER A 564 11.16 20.04 -23.55
CA SER A 564 10.98 19.19 -22.37
C SER A 564 11.86 17.95 -22.35
N SER A 565 12.60 17.67 -23.43
CA SER A 565 13.25 16.37 -23.66
C SER A 565 14.21 15.96 -22.55
N ASN A 566 14.77 16.93 -21.81
CA ASN A 566 15.80 16.76 -20.78
C ASN A 566 15.33 17.10 -19.35
N ILE A 567 14.03 17.38 -19.17
CA ILE A 567 13.43 17.70 -17.86
C ILE A 567 12.57 16.53 -17.39
N VAL A 568 12.95 15.90 -16.28
CA VAL A 568 12.32 14.68 -15.76
C VAL A 568 11.68 14.89 -14.40
N PHE A 569 10.54 14.22 -14.19
CA PHE A 569 9.94 14.03 -12.87
C PHE A 569 10.32 12.66 -12.36
N LYS A 570 10.84 12.58 -11.12
CA LYS A 570 11.18 11.35 -10.38
C LYS A 570 11.47 10.13 -11.26
N THR A 571 12.73 9.89 -11.55
CA THR A 571 13.11 8.84 -12.50
C THR A 571 13.14 7.46 -11.85
N ASN A 572 12.11 6.65 -12.10
CA ASN A 572 12.16 5.21 -11.77
C ASN A 572 13.34 4.48 -12.43
N ALA A 573 13.93 5.06 -13.47
CA ALA A 573 15.08 4.51 -14.19
C ALA A 573 16.32 4.30 -13.31
N TYR A 574 16.64 5.22 -12.38
CA TYR A 574 17.83 5.09 -11.53
C TYR A 574 17.61 4.16 -10.33
N ASN A 575 16.35 3.84 -9.98
CA ASN A 575 16.05 2.91 -8.91
C ASN A 575 16.59 1.51 -9.21
N ALA A 576 16.33 1.02 -10.42
CA ALA A 576 16.80 -0.28 -10.88
C ALA A 576 18.33 -0.37 -10.85
N GLU A 577 19.03 0.70 -11.25
CA GLU A 577 20.48 0.78 -11.19
C GLU A 577 20.98 0.66 -9.74
N TYR A 578 20.48 1.50 -8.82
CA TYR A 578 20.88 1.45 -7.41
C TYR A 578 20.67 0.05 -6.81
N ALA A 579 19.54 -0.56 -7.14
CA ALA A 579 19.16 -1.89 -6.65
C ALA A 579 20.04 -3.02 -7.15
N LEU A 580 20.35 -3.03 -8.45
CA LEU A 580 21.25 -4.01 -9.05
C LEU A 580 22.65 -3.94 -8.42
N TYR A 581 23.16 -2.73 -8.15
CA TYR A 581 24.50 -2.54 -7.61
C TYR A 581 24.64 -2.86 -6.11
N HIS A 582 23.58 -2.69 -5.33
CA HIS A 582 23.63 -2.87 -3.87
C HIS A 582 22.91 -4.13 -3.39
N ASP A 583 22.51 -5.02 -4.31
CA ASP A 583 21.72 -6.23 -4.01
C ASP A 583 20.45 -5.91 -3.20
N VAL A 584 19.84 -4.76 -3.51
CA VAL A 584 18.64 -4.25 -2.86
C VAL A 584 17.45 -4.73 -3.67
N ASN A 585 16.74 -5.73 -3.18
CA ASN A 585 15.60 -6.33 -3.88
C ASN A 585 14.35 -5.42 -3.91
N ILE A 586 14.25 -4.51 -4.89
CA ILE A 586 13.07 -3.62 -5.08
C ILE A 586 11.78 -4.43 -5.20
N ASN A 587 11.86 -5.68 -5.66
CA ASN A 587 10.73 -6.55 -5.95
C ASN A 587 10.28 -7.43 -4.77
N GLU A 588 10.79 -7.27 -3.55
CA GLU A 588 10.18 -7.92 -2.37
C GLU A 588 8.85 -7.24 -1.97
N GLY A 589 7.86 -7.36 -2.85
CA GLY A 589 6.55 -7.94 -2.61
C GLY A 589 5.90 -7.79 -1.23
N VAL A 590 5.98 -6.63 -0.59
CA VAL A 590 4.96 -6.31 0.40
C VAL A 590 3.74 -5.89 -0.37
N SER A 591 2.76 -6.80 -0.44
CA SER A 591 1.50 -6.49 -1.07
C SER A 591 1.00 -5.16 -0.51
N SER A 592 0.85 -4.15 -1.37
CA SER A 592 0.23 -2.87 -1.06
C SER A 592 -1.08 -3.06 -0.29
N LEU A 593 -1.76 -4.18 -0.54
CA LEU A 593 -2.91 -4.67 0.21
C LEU A 593 -2.68 -4.88 1.72
N SER A 594 -1.64 -5.61 2.13
CA SER A 594 -1.35 -5.85 3.57
C SER A 594 -1.08 -4.54 4.32
N ARG A 595 -0.40 -3.59 3.65
CA ARG A 595 -0.16 -2.24 4.18
C ARG A 595 -1.47 -1.48 4.34
N LEU A 596 -2.32 -1.50 3.32
CA LEU A 596 -3.62 -0.84 3.30
C LEU A 596 -4.59 -1.38 4.35
N ILE A 597 -4.64 -2.71 4.53
CA ILE A 597 -5.46 -3.33 5.58
C ILE A 597 -4.96 -2.89 6.96
N SER A 598 -3.64 -2.83 7.15
CA SER A 598 -3.07 -2.38 8.43
C SER A 598 -3.34 -0.90 8.70
N ILE A 599 -3.30 -0.03 7.69
CA ILE A 599 -3.70 1.37 7.86
C ILE A 599 -5.21 1.49 8.10
N SER A 600 -6.02 0.64 7.47
CA SER A 600 -7.46 0.61 7.72
C SER A 600 -7.75 0.18 9.17
N LEU A 601 -7.01 -0.80 9.70
CA LEU A 601 -7.02 -1.16 11.13
C LEU A 601 -6.60 0.02 12.00
N PHE A 602 -5.54 0.73 11.63
CA PHE A 602 -5.07 1.91 12.34
C PHE A 602 -6.16 3.00 12.41
N LYS A 603 -6.86 3.28 11.30
CA LYS A 603 -7.93 4.28 11.23
C LYS A 603 -9.13 3.96 12.13
N ILE A 604 -9.51 2.68 12.23
CA ILE A 604 -10.64 2.26 13.09
C ILE A 604 -10.23 2.06 14.56
N SER A 605 -8.94 2.15 14.88
CA SER A 605 -8.42 1.91 16.22
C SER A 605 -8.39 3.17 17.09
N PRO A 606 -8.70 3.05 18.39
CA PRO A 606 -8.41 4.05 19.40
C PRO A 606 -6.94 4.52 19.40
N TYR A 607 -6.68 5.75 19.88
CA TYR A 607 -5.33 6.33 19.88
C TYR A 607 -4.32 5.45 20.62
N SER A 608 -4.73 4.85 21.73
CA SER A 608 -3.95 3.92 22.55
C SER A 608 -3.61 2.61 21.85
N ILE A 609 -4.40 2.18 20.86
CA ILE A 609 -4.16 0.93 20.10
C ILE A 609 -3.26 1.17 18.88
N ARG A 610 -3.28 2.39 18.33
CA ARG A 610 -2.55 2.76 17.10
C ARG A 610 -1.04 2.42 17.12
N PRO A 611 -0.27 2.67 18.21
CA PRO A 611 1.15 2.30 18.27
C PRO A 611 1.44 0.79 18.18
N TYR A 612 0.43 -0.06 18.46
CA TYR A 612 0.54 -1.52 18.30
C TYR A 612 0.21 -1.96 16.87
N VAL A 613 -0.55 -1.16 16.13
CA VAL A 613 -0.89 -1.42 14.73
C VAL A 613 0.19 -0.88 13.79
N TYR A 614 0.80 0.25 14.14
CA TYR A 614 1.83 0.94 13.36
C TYR A 614 2.98 1.42 14.25
N ARG A 615 4.22 1.18 13.82
CA ARG A 615 5.43 1.64 14.50
C ARG A 615 6.51 2.04 13.49
N ASP A 616 6.73 3.34 13.31
CA ASP A 616 7.81 3.91 12.48
C ASP A 616 7.92 3.25 11.08
N GLY A 617 6.82 3.23 10.32
CA GLY A 617 6.75 2.62 8.98
C GLY A 617 6.44 1.12 8.97
N ARG A 618 6.53 0.45 10.12
CA ARG A 618 6.20 -0.98 10.29
C ARG A 618 4.74 -1.15 10.64
N LEU A 619 4.05 -2.01 9.90
CA LEU A 619 2.63 -2.29 10.11
C LEU A 619 2.42 -3.73 10.60
N LEU A 620 1.41 -3.94 11.43
CA LEU A 620 1.12 -5.19 12.15
C LEU A 620 1.07 -6.44 11.25
N LEU A 621 0.52 -6.35 10.04
CA LEU A 621 0.31 -7.50 9.15
C LEU A 621 1.46 -7.73 8.15
N ILE A 622 2.58 -7.01 8.29
CA ILE A 622 3.72 -7.09 7.38
C ILE A 622 4.81 -7.98 7.99
N LEU A 623 4.97 -9.20 7.46
CA LEU A 623 5.99 -10.18 7.90
C LEU A 623 7.35 -10.04 7.17
N LYS A 624 7.36 -9.48 5.96
CA LYS A 624 8.55 -9.09 5.19
C LYS A 624 8.42 -7.61 4.89
N HIS A 625 9.45 -6.80 5.05
CA HIS A 625 9.38 -5.36 4.79
C HIS A 625 9.95 -5.08 3.40
N GLY A 626 9.12 -4.46 2.56
CA GLY A 626 9.45 -4.12 1.19
C GLY A 626 10.19 -2.79 1.18
N ILE A 627 11.16 -2.71 0.29
CA ILE A 627 12.18 -1.67 0.21
C ILE A 627 11.53 -0.33 -0.19
N SER A 628 11.02 0.43 0.79
CA SER A 628 10.60 1.82 0.56
C SER A 628 11.77 2.76 0.86
N GLY A 629 12.07 3.71 -0.03
CA GLY A 629 13.11 4.73 0.20
C GLY A 629 14.24 4.77 -0.83
N VAL A 630 14.33 3.78 -1.73
CA VAL A 630 15.37 3.80 -2.80
C VAL A 630 15.19 4.98 -3.74
N VAL A 631 13.94 5.36 -4.01
CA VAL A 631 13.60 6.47 -4.91
C VAL A 631 14.23 7.78 -4.43
N GLU A 632 14.21 8.00 -3.14
CA GLU A 632 14.71 9.21 -2.48
C GLU A 632 16.23 9.38 -2.65
N ILE A 633 16.98 8.27 -2.73
CA ILE A 633 18.45 8.28 -2.79
C ILE A 633 19.03 7.97 -4.18
N ALA A 634 18.26 7.33 -5.07
CA ALA A 634 18.76 6.81 -6.35
C ALA A 634 19.28 7.91 -7.28
N GLU A 635 18.61 9.06 -7.31
CA GLU A 635 19.01 10.19 -8.14
C GLU A 635 20.35 10.79 -7.68
N MET A 636 20.53 11.02 -6.38
CA MET A 636 21.80 11.49 -5.83
C MET A 636 22.93 10.46 -6.05
N TYR A 637 22.61 9.17 -5.95
CA TYR A 637 23.56 8.11 -6.30
C TYR A 637 23.97 8.18 -7.77
N ALA A 638 23.01 8.34 -8.68
CA ALA A 638 23.28 8.50 -10.12
C ALA A 638 24.10 9.76 -10.42
N LEU A 639 23.83 10.88 -9.74
CA LEU A 639 24.64 12.10 -9.85
C LEU A 639 26.10 11.82 -9.47
N ARG A 640 26.33 11.08 -8.39
CA ARG A 640 27.67 10.66 -7.94
C ARG A 640 28.36 9.72 -8.94
N THR A 641 27.64 8.76 -9.52
CA THR A 641 28.26 7.68 -10.32
C THR A 641 28.30 7.93 -11.82
N ARG A 642 27.42 8.77 -12.40
CA ARG A 642 27.22 8.87 -13.86
C ARG A 642 27.77 10.11 -14.52
N LEU A 643 28.38 11.04 -13.77
CA LEU A 643 29.02 12.22 -14.38
C LEU A 643 29.91 11.86 -15.57
N SER A 644 29.79 12.63 -16.64
CA SER A 644 30.62 12.59 -17.83
C SER A 644 30.98 14.00 -18.29
N ASN A 645 31.96 14.12 -19.19
CA ASN A 645 32.41 15.39 -19.77
C ASN A 645 32.05 15.52 -21.26
N THR A 646 30.92 14.93 -21.68
CA THR A 646 30.54 14.80 -23.09
C THR A 646 29.77 15.99 -23.66
N ALA A 647 29.34 16.95 -22.83
CA ALA A 647 28.55 18.09 -23.31
C ALA A 647 29.41 19.08 -24.10
N GLN A 648 28.90 19.54 -25.24
CA GLN A 648 29.63 20.37 -26.20
C GLN A 648 29.34 21.88 -26.05
N THR A 649 28.31 22.24 -25.30
CA THR A 649 27.83 23.62 -25.09
C THR A 649 27.86 23.97 -23.62
N ASP A 650 27.61 25.24 -23.28
CA ASP A 650 27.33 25.63 -21.90
C ASP A 650 26.16 24.79 -21.33
N THR A 651 26.18 24.49 -20.04
CA THR A 651 25.16 23.63 -19.41
C THR A 651 24.48 24.33 -18.23
N PHE A 652 23.16 24.14 -18.12
CA PHE A 652 22.38 24.58 -16.96
C PHE A 652 21.60 23.38 -16.41
N LYS A 653 21.92 22.99 -15.19
CA LYS A 653 21.42 21.77 -14.56
C LYS A 653 20.77 22.09 -13.23
N PHE A 654 19.53 21.65 -13.07
CA PHE A 654 18.76 21.84 -11.84
C PHE A 654 18.36 20.48 -11.25
N PHE A 655 18.81 20.19 -10.04
CA PHE A 655 18.70 18.89 -9.41
C PHE A 655 17.96 19.01 -8.08
N HIS A 656 16.65 18.77 -8.07
CA HIS A 656 15.89 18.64 -6.83
C HIS A 656 15.91 17.19 -6.36
N ASN A 657 16.36 16.92 -5.14
CA ASN A 657 16.54 15.56 -4.65
C ASN A 657 16.07 15.35 -3.21
N SER A 658 15.46 14.18 -2.99
CA SER A 658 14.80 13.78 -1.76
C SER A 658 15.68 12.99 -0.77
N ILE A 659 17.01 12.93 -0.91
CA ILE A 659 17.88 12.13 -0.04
C ILE A 659 17.74 12.48 1.45
N THR A 660 17.48 13.75 1.77
CA THR A 660 17.25 14.28 3.12
C THR A 660 15.78 14.35 3.51
N HIS A 661 14.88 13.80 2.68
CA HIS A 661 13.46 13.67 2.97
C HIS A 661 13.13 12.25 3.43
N ASN A 662 12.09 12.09 4.24
CA ASN A 662 11.64 10.77 4.67
C ASN A 662 10.97 9.95 3.53
N PRO A 663 11.09 8.61 3.52
CA PRO A 663 11.71 7.75 4.54
C PRO A 663 13.25 7.75 4.48
N TYR A 664 13.88 7.85 5.66
CA TYR A 664 15.35 7.83 5.77
C TYR A 664 15.88 6.40 5.74
N VAL A 665 16.69 6.08 4.73
CA VAL A 665 17.14 4.70 4.44
C VAL A 665 18.65 4.53 4.46
N LEU A 666 19.39 5.49 5.03
CA LEU A 666 20.84 5.44 5.10
C LEU A 666 21.28 5.31 6.56
N ASP A 667 22.23 4.40 6.80
CA ASP A 667 22.94 4.32 8.08
C ASP A 667 24.14 5.30 8.10
N LYS A 668 24.88 5.31 9.22
CA LYS A 668 26.05 6.18 9.42
C LYS A 668 27.15 6.00 8.36
N ASP A 669 27.21 4.83 7.72
CA ASP A 669 28.23 4.49 6.73
C ASP A 669 27.71 4.74 5.30
N CYS A 670 26.48 5.23 5.18
CA CYS A 670 25.74 5.47 3.94
C CYS A 670 25.39 4.20 3.17
N ASN A 671 25.22 3.09 3.89
CA ASN A 671 24.65 1.88 3.34
C ASN A 671 23.13 1.95 3.42
N PHE A 672 22.48 1.36 2.41
CA PHE A 672 21.04 1.20 2.42
C PHE A 672 20.61 0.31 3.60
N VAL A 673 19.66 0.82 4.39
CA VAL A 673 19.01 0.07 5.46
C VAL A 673 17.50 0.26 5.34
N ASP A 674 16.76 -0.86 5.31
CA ASP A 674 15.30 -0.84 5.44
C ASP A 674 14.91 -0.20 6.79
N ASN A 675 13.75 0.44 6.89
CA ASN A 675 13.33 1.31 7.99
C ASN A 675 13.50 0.62 9.37
N SER A 676 14.67 0.81 9.95
CA SER A 676 15.27 -0.02 11.00
C SER A 676 15.93 0.87 12.03
N PRO A 677 15.99 0.47 13.32
CA PRO A 677 16.75 1.19 14.32
C PRO A 677 18.19 1.57 13.90
N LYS A 678 18.77 0.85 12.93
CA LYS A 678 20.09 1.14 12.33
C LYS A 678 20.19 2.49 11.63
N ASN A 679 19.09 3.04 11.11
CA ASN A 679 19.10 4.36 10.50
C ASN A 679 19.13 5.49 11.54
N LYS A 680 18.81 5.23 12.83
CA LYS A 680 18.73 6.26 13.87
C LYS A 680 20.11 6.72 14.31
N HIS A 681 20.24 8.00 14.62
CA HIS A 681 21.45 8.59 15.17
C HIS A 681 21.14 9.34 16.49
N PRO A 682 22.04 9.32 17.49
CA PRO A 682 21.84 10.09 18.74
C PRO A 682 21.58 11.58 18.50
N ASN A 683 22.17 12.13 17.43
CA ASN A 683 22.00 13.53 17.05
C ASN A 683 20.61 13.86 16.51
N ASP A 684 19.80 12.87 16.09
CA ASP A 684 18.42 13.11 15.68
C ASP A 684 17.64 13.76 16.84
N LEU A 685 17.69 13.12 18.01
CA LEU A 685 17.04 13.65 19.21
C LEU A 685 17.71 14.92 19.73
N LEU A 686 19.06 14.97 19.69
CA LEU A 686 19.82 16.13 20.17
C LEU A 686 19.44 17.41 19.43
N TYR A 687 19.29 17.34 18.10
CA TYR A 687 19.00 18.48 17.25
C TYR A 687 17.51 18.68 16.97
N GLY A 688 16.63 17.79 17.46
CA GLY A 688 15.18 17.89 17.25
C GLY A 688 14.75 17.48 15.84
N LEU A 689 15.50 16.57 15.22
CA LEU A 689 15.22 16.00 13.91
C LEU A 689 14.34 14.75 14.01
N MET A 690 13.80 14.33 12.86
CA MET A 690 13.14 13.03 12.73
C MET A 690 14.18 11.89 12.77
N ASN A 691 13.77 10.73 13.27
CA ASN A 691 14.62 9.53 13.35
C ASN A 691 15.21 9.17 11.97
N GLY A 692 16.53 9.20 11.84
CA GLY A 692 17.29 8.88 10.63
C GLY A 692 17.67 10.06 9.75
N HIS A 693 17.16 11.26 10.04
CA HIS A 693 17.46 12.45 9.25
C HIS A 693 18.94 12.83 9.30
N TYR A 694 19.57 12.77 10.48
CA TYR A 694 20.97 13.17 10.61
C TYR A 694 21.93 12.34 9.75
N ASN A 695 21.70 11.02 9.68
CA ASN A 695 22.48 10.13 8.82
C ASN A 695 22.21 10.44 7.34
N ALA A 696 20.97 10.70 6.96
CA ALA A 696 20.61 11.08 5.60
C ALA A 696 21.31 12.38 5.15
N GLU A 697 21.32 13.41 5.99
CA GLU A 697 22.06 14.67 5.74
C GLU A 697 23.57 14.44 5.62
N SER A 698 24.15 13.68 6.57
CA SER A 698 25.58 13.36 6.53
C SER A 698 25.97 12.61 5.25
N CYS A 699 25.11 11.70 4.80
CA CYS A 699 25.34 10.94 3.58
C CYS A 699 25.14 11.75 2.31
N ALA A 700 24.17 12.67 2.29
CA ALA A 700 24.01 13.63 1.19
C ALA A 700 25.28 14.46 0.99
N LEU A 701 25.81 15.04 2.07
CA LEU A 701 27.05 15.83 2.02
C LEU A 701 28.25 14.97 1.59
N LYS A 702 28.37 13.72 2.07
CA LYS A 702 29.42 12.79 1.67
C LYS A 702 29.36 12.48 0.17
N TRP A 703 28.18 12.15 -0.36
CA TRP A 703 28.01 11.84 -1.78
C TRP A 703 28.23 13.07 -2.67
N LEU A 704 27.88 14.27 -2.21
CA LEU A 704 28.23 15.53 -2.88
C LEU A 704 29.75 15.74 -2.92
N GLY A 705 30.46 15.53 -1.81
CA GLY A 705 31.92 15.60 -1.79
C GLY A 705 32.58 14.62 -2.77
N GLU A 706 32.07 13.39 -2.87
CA GLU A 706 32.54 12.40 -3.85
C GLU A 706 32.19 12.79 -5.31
N THR A 707 31.04 13.43 -5.52
CA THR A 707 30.63 14.00 -6.81
C THR A 707 31.65 15.06 -7.25
N PHE A 708 32.06 15.96 -6.34
CA PHE A 708 33.06 16.99 -6.62
C PHE A 708 34.42 16.41 -6.95
N ASP A 709 34.86 15.37 -6.24
CA ASP A 709 36.11 14.67 -6.57
C ASP A 709 36.06 14.05 -7.97
N LYS A 710 34.92 13.50 -8.37
CA LYS A 710 34.72 12.99 -9.73
C LYS A 710 34.73 14.12 -10.77
N MET A 711 34.09 15.26 -10.50
CA MET A 711 34.15 16.43 -11.38
C MET A 711 35.58 16.94 -11.57
N LYS A 712 36.40 16.96 -10.50
CA LYS A 712 37.83 17.33 -10.58
C LYS A 712 38.58 16.37 -11.50
N LYS A 713 38.36 15.04 -11.37
CA LYS A 713 38.97 14.02 -12.23
C LYS A 713 38.56 14.15 -13.70
N LEU A 714 37.31 14.55 -13.96
CA LEU A 714 36.79 14.76 -15.32
C LEU A 714 37.26 16.09 -15.94
N GLY A 715 37.89 16.97 -15.14
CA GLY A 715 38.33 18.29 -15.57
C GLY A 715 37.20 19.28 -15.78
N VAL A 716 36.05 19.07 -15.12
CA VAL A 716 34.86 19.94 -15.25
C VAL A 716 34.57 20.77 -14.00
N TYR A 717 35.33 20.60 -12.91
CA TYR A 717 35.05 21.28 -11.64
C TYR A 717 35.33 22.78 -11.68
N ASP A 718 36.41 23.19 -12.33
CA ASP A 718 36.85 24.60 -12.35
C ASP A 718 35.91 25.49 -13.16
N ASN A 719 35.44 24.99 -14.30
CA ASN A 719 34.45 25.63 -15.17
C ASN A 719 33.00 25.24 -14.79
N THR A 720 32.76 24.78 -13.56
CA THR A 720 31.40 24.65 -13.01
C THR A 720 31.18 25.57 -11.82
N GLU A 721 30.13 26.38 -11.91
CA GLU A 721 29.53 27.11 -10.80
C GLU A 721 28.50 26.20 -10.11
N ILE A 722 28.62 26.03 -8.78
CA ILE A 722 27.82 25.05 -8.03
C ILE A 722 27.05 25.73 -6.91
N PHE A 723 25.75 25.44 -6.83
CA PHE A 723 24.86 25.89 -5.77
C PHE A 723 24.27 24.68 -5.05
N ILE A 724 24.28 24.69 -3.73
CA ILE A 724 23.67 23.65 -2.89
C ILE A 724 22.82 24.35 -1.85
N THR A 725 21.51 24.10 -1.84
CA THR A 725 20.62 24.64 -0.81
C THR A 725 19.47 23.68 -0.51
N ALA A 726 18.51 24.12 0.30
CA ALA A 726 17.29 23.39 0.57
C ALA A 726 16.03 24.23 0.29
N ASP A 727 14.93 23.53 0.04
CA ASP A 727 13.61 24.12 -0.10
C ASP A 727 13.07 24.66 1.24
N HIS A 728 13.36 23.98 2.34
CA HIS A 728 13.18 24.41 3.73
C HIS A 728 14.00 23.52 4.69
N GLY A 729 14.07 23.89 5.97
CA GLY A 729 14.82 23.13 6.99
C GLY A 729 14.05 21.93 7.56
N ALA A 730 14.73 21.14 8.40
CA ALA A 730 14.14 19.97 9.06
C ALA A 730 13.75 20.20 10.52
N GLN A 731 14.50 21.02 11.27
CA GLN A 731 14.22 21.30 12.67
C GLN A 731 13.66 22.71 12.88
N TYR A 732 12.90 22.85 13.96
CA TYR A 732 12.32 24.11 14.44
C TYR A 732 12.84 24.47 15.85
N LYS A 733 13.86 23.75 16.33
CA LYS A 733 14.34 23.83 17.71
C LYS A 733 15.12 25.11 17.98
N TYR A 734 16.00 25.51 17.06
CA TYR A 734 17.01 26.53 17.32
C TYR A 734 16.59 27.95 16.94
N LEU A 735 15.80 28.13 15.88
CA LEU A 735 15.31 29.45 15.51
C LEU A 735 14.35 30.02 16.57
N PRO A 736 14.39 31.33 16.87
CA PRO A 736 13.47 31.97 17.82
C PRO A 736 12.00 31.80 17.47
N VAL A 737 11.69 31.87 16.17
CA VAL A 737 10.32 31.75 15.63
C VAL A 737 9.76 30.33 15.66
N LYS A 738 10.57 29.33 16.03
CA LYS A 738 10.19 27.91 16.07
C LYS A 738 9.60 27.39 14.75
N MET A 739 10.24 27.78 13.64
CA MET A 739 9.90 27.35 12.29
C MET A 739 11.13 26.82 11.57
N SER A 740 10.94 25.93 10.59
CA SER A 740 12.01 25.29 9.83
C SER A 740 12.49 26.16 8.66
N PHE A 741 12.88 27.41 8.92
CA PHE A 741 13.30 28.36 7.88
C PHE A 741 14.81 28.31 7.59
N HIS A 742 15.64 27.82 8.50
CA HIS A 742 17.10 27.80 8.29
C HIS A 742 17.50 26.65 7.37
N VAL A 743 18.17 26.98 6.27
CA VAL A 743 18.57 26.05 5.22
C VAL A 743 20.08 26.13 4.98
N PRO A 744 20.73 25.05 4.51
CA PRO A 744 22.09 25.17 4.01
C PRO A 744 22.11 26.08 2.78
N LEU A 745 23.18 26.84 2.60
CA LEU A 745 23.50 27.45 1.32
C LEU A 745 25.00 27.44 1.10
N PHE A 746 25.45 26.53 0.24
CA PHE A 746 26.84 26.42 -0.18
C PHE A 746 26.97 26.86 -1.63
N TYR A 747 27.88 27.78 -1.91
CA TYR A 747 28.08 28.35 -3.23
C TYR A 747 29.55 28.28 -3.63
N LYS A 748 29.83 27.68 -4.79
CA LYS A 748 31.17 27.66 -5.39
C LYS A 748 31.16 28.53 -6.65
N PRO A 749 31.82 29.70 -6.63
CA PRO A 749 32.06 30.49 -7.83
C PRO A 749 32.89 29.74 -8.87
N MET A 750 32.80 30.20 -10.11
CA MET A 750 33.65 29.71 -11.20
C MET A 750 35.14 29.88 -10.86
N HIS A 751 35.95 28.87 -11.16
CA HIS A 751 37.41 28.83 -10.92
C HIS A 751 37.86 29.02 -9.46
N SER A 752 36.93 29.06 -8.50
CA SER A 752 37.25 29.16 -7.08
C SER A 752 37.88 27.86 -6.55
N ARG A 753 38.96 28.01 -5.78
CA ARG A 753 39.75 26.96 -5.12
C ARG A 753 40.21 27.44 -3.74
N GLY A 754 40.53 26.51 -2.85
CA GLY A 754 41.01 26.76 -1.49
C GLY A 754 40.02 26.31 -0.42
N GLU A 755 40.36 26.55 0.85
CA GLU A 755 39.50 26.18 1.97
C GLU A 755 38.12 26.85 1.89
N MET A 756 37.09 26.10 2.29
CA MET A 756 35.71 26.59 2.34
C MET A 756 35.61 27.79 3.30
N LYS A 757 35.21 28.94 2.77
CA LYS A 757 35.06 30.20 3.50
C LYS A 757 33.66 30.31 4.09
N GLN A 758 33.52 31.06 5.18
CA GLN A 758 32.22 31.38 5.77
C GLN A 758 31.83 32.81 5.41
N ASP A 759 30.54 33.01 5.16
CA ASP A 759 29.93 34.30 4.91
C ASP A 759 28.70 34.45 5.83
N GLU A 760 28.72 35.51 6.64
CA GLU A 760 27.71 35.78 7.66
C GLU A 760 26.53 36.61 7.13
N ARG A 761 26.56 37.04 5.86
CA ARG A 761 25.43 37.77 5.27
C ARG A 761 24.18 36.92 5.28
N VAL A 762 23.05 37.55 5.59
CA VAL A 762 21.74 36.92 5.43
C VAL A 762 21.41 36.85 3.95
N ILE A 763 21.05 35.64 3.49
CA ILE A 763 20.67 35.38 2.10
C ILE A 763 19.42 34.51 2.10
N MET A 764 18.50 34.79 1.17
CA MET A 764 17.32 33.94 0.99
C MET A 764 17.61 32.88 -0.08
N ASN A 765 17.06 31.67 0.06
CA ASN A 765 17.26 30.62 -0.95
C ASN A 765 16.75 31.01 -2.36
N TYR A 766 15.74 31.89 -2.46
CA TYR A 766 15.29 32.44 -3.73
C TYR A 766 16.27 33.45 -4.36
N ASP A 767 17.26 33.95 -3.63
CA ASP A 767 18.24 34.91 -4.19
C ASP A 767 19.25 34.21 -5.10
N LEU A 768 19.36 32.88 -5.03
CA LEU A 768 20.21 32.06 -5.91
C LEU A 768 19.89 32.31 -7.38
N ALA A 769 18.60 32.49 -7.70
CA ALA A 769 18.17 32.82 -9.05
C ALA A 769 18.86 34.07 -9.60
N SER A 770 19.09 35.09 -8.76
CA SER A 770 19.77 36.31 -9.20
C SER A 770 21.23 36.08 -9.58
N ILE A 771 21.88 35.07 -9.00
CA ILE A 771 23.28 34.75 -9.24
C ILE A 771 23.43 33.97 -10.54
N PHE A 772 22.77 32.82 -10.68
CA PHE A 772 22.92 32.04 -11.91
C PHE A 772 22.31 32.74 -13.13
N CYS A 773 21.24 33.52 -12.96
CA CYS A 773 20.65 34.26 -14.09
C CYS A 773 21.52 35.43 -14.56
N SER A 774 22.54 35.87 -13.81
CA SER A 774 23.45 36.94 -14.27
C SER A 774 24.37 36.50 -15.41
N HIS A 775 24.47 35.20 -15.69
CA HIS A 775 25.13 34.67 -16.89
C HIS A 775 24.36 34.99 -18.19
N LEU A 776 23.09 35.35 -18.09
CA LEU A 776 22.27 35.72 -19.23
C LEU A 776 22.32 37.23 -19.45
N LYS A 777 22.52 37.66 -20.71
CA LYS A 777 22.60 39.08 -21.09
C LYS A 777 21.43 39.94 -20.56
N ASN A 778 20.22 39.38 -20.53
CA ASN A 778 19.00 40.05 -20.07
C ASN A 778 18.48 39.51 -18.73
N GLY A 779 19.23 38.63 -18.06
CA GLY A 779 18.73 37.89 -16.91
C GLY A 779 17.61 36.89 -17.26
N CYS A 780 17.08 36.22 -16.23
CA CYS A 780 15.86 35.45 -16.34
C CYS A 780 14.63 36.34 -16.11
N PRO A 781 13.45 36.01 -16.67
CA PRO A 781 12.24 36.79 -16.47
C PRO A 781 11.86 36.94 -14.99
N ASN A 782 11.62 38.17 -14.54
CA ASN A 782 11.23 38.53 -13.18
C ASN A 782 12.24 38.20 -12.07
N VAL A 783 13.51 37.97 -12.43
CA VAL A 783 14.60 37.77 -11.48
C VAL A 783 15.34 39.11 -11.27
N LYS A 784 15.66 39.44 -10.01
CA LYS A 784 16.40 40.65 -9.65
C LYS A 784 17.88 40.53 -10.05
N THR A 785 18.59 41.66 -10.01
CA THR A 785 20.05 41.71 -10.22
C THR A 785 20.79 40.88 -9.18
N ASN A 786 21.99 40.42 -9.55
CA ASN A 786 22.83 39.56 -8.71
C ASN A 786 23.02 40.12 -7.29
N ILE A 787 22.53 39.37 -6.30
CA ILE A 787 22.54 39.77 -4.88
C ILE A 787 23.95 39.90 -4.30
N LEU A 788 24.93 39.17 -4.84
CA LEU A 788 26.30 39.19 -4.34
C LEU A 788 27.07 40.42 -4.85
N GLU A 789 26.71 40.92 -6.03
CA GLU A 789 27.27 42.15 -6.61
C GLU A 789 26.60 43.39 -6.01
N ASN A 790 25.28 43.32 -5.76
CA ASN A 790 24.48 44.43 -5.28
C ASN A 790 23.74 44.07 -3.98
N TYR A 791 24.49 43.89 -2.89
CA TYR A 791 23.92 43.54 -1.59
C TYR A 791 23.22 44.77 -0.96
N PRO A 792 21.91 44.72 -0.68
CA PRO A 792 21.18 45.88 -0.19
C PRO A 792 21.51 46.17 1.28
N ASN A 793 21.65 47.45 1.63
CA ASN A 793 21.83 47.89 3.02
C ASN A 793 20.60 47.60 3.89
N GLN A 794 19.41 47.64 3.30
CA GLN A 794 18.14 47.32 3.93
C GLN A 794 17.24 46.56 2.96
N ARG A 795 16.55 45.53 3.46
CA ARG A 795 15.59 44.73 2.71
C ARG A 795 14.49 44.26 3.65
N ASP A 796 13.24 44.36 3.22
CA ASP A 796 12.13 43.70 3.91
C ASP A 796 12.13 42.21 3.55
N VAL A 797 12.41 41.36 4.54
CA VAL A 797 12.33 39.90 4.40
C VAL A 797 11.15 39.39 5.20
N ILE A 798 10.17 38.83 4.49
CA ILE A 798 8.97 38.26 5.07
C ILE A 798 8.97 36.76 4.79
N LEU A 799 8.94 35.97 5.86
CA LEU A 799 8.83 34.52 5.84
C LEU A 799 7.42 34.12 6.27
N TYR A 800 6.96 32.96 5.81
CA TYR A 800 5.59 32.52 6.04
C TYR A 800 5.46 31.05 6.43
N GLU A 801 4.51 30.78 7.31
CA GLU A 801 4.05 29.44 7.61
C GLU A 801 2.93 29.03 6.67
N SER A 802 3.00 27.81 6.16
CA SER A 802 2.01 27.19 5.30
C SER A 802 1.48 25.89 5.92
N ASP A 803 0.20 25.56 5.68
CA ASP A 803 -0.41 24.29 6.09
C ASP A 803 -0.65 23.37 4.89
N TRP A 804 0.02 22.21 4.91
CA TRP A 804 -0.11 21.17 3.88
C TRP A 804 -1.55 20.71 3.65
N ASN A 805 -2.34 20.56 4.71
CA ASN A 805 -3.72 20.09 4.62
C ASN A 805 -4.63 21.10 3.91
N LYS A 806 -4.31 22.40 4.04
CA LYS A 806 -5.02 23.47 3.34
C LYS A 806 -4.55 23.61 1.91
N ILE A 807 -3.23 23.56 1.68
CA ILE A 807 -2.64 23.55 0.33
C ILE A 807 -3.22 22.41 -0.53
N ARG A 808 -3.34 21.19 0.02
CA ARG A 808 -3.91 20.04 -0.71
C ARG A 808 -5.41 20.20 -1.04
N LYS A 809 -6.17 20.88 -0.17
CA LYS A 809 -7.61 21.15 -0.38
C LYS A 809 -7.86 22.30 -1.36
N ILE A 810 -6.89 23.18 -1.55
CA ILE A 810 -6.92 24.26 -2.54
C ILE A 810 -6.73 23.61 -3.92
N ASN A 811 -7.85 23.12 -4.42
CA ASN A 811 -8.00 22.56 -5.75
C ASN A 811 -7.44 23.53 -6.81
N LYS A 812 -7.11 23.02 -8.00
CA LYS A 812 -6.57 23.74 -9.19
C LYS A 812 -7.34 25.02 -9.61
N ALA A 813 -8.45 25.33 -8.95
CA ALA A 813 -9.36 26.44 -9.19
C ALA A 813 -9.09 27.71 -8.34
N ASN A 814 -8.27 27.63 -7.28
CA ASN A 814 -8.00 28.78 -6.42
C ASN A 814 -6.58 29.33 -6.59
N TYR A 815 -6.46 30.66 -6.52
CA TYR A 815 -5.26 31.42 -6.86
C TYR A 815 -4.33 31.68 -5.69
N LYS A 816 -4.80 31.42 -4.46
CA LYS A 816 -4.08 31.72 -3.22
C LYS A 816 -3.55 30.45 -2.57
N ILE A 817 -2.29 30.48 -2.17
CA ILE A 817 -1.71 29.57 -1.18
C ILE A 817 -2.21 30.01 0.20
N ASP A 818 -2.69 29.08 1.02
CA ASP A 818 -3.05 29.38 2.41
C ASP A 818 -1.78 29.60 3.23
N LEU A 819 -1.60 30.83 3.70
CA LEU A 819 -0.48 31.26 4.52
C LEU A 819 -1.05 31.69 5.88
N GLU A 820 -0.52 31.17 6.97
CA GLU A 820 -1.12 31.35 8.30
C GLU A 820 -0.44 32.43 9.13
N ASN A 821 0.88 32.29 9.30
CA ASN A 821 1.69 33.16 10.13
C ASN A 821 2.78 33.80 9.29
N TYR A 822 3.07 35.08 9.57
CA TYR A 822 4.08 35.85 8.89
C TYR A 822 5.14 36.33 9.88
N TYR A 823 6.39 36.28 9.46
CA TYR A 823 7.54 36.67 10.26
C TYR A 823 8.40 37.62 9.44
N LYS A 824 8.68 38.79 9.98
CA LYS A 824 9.63 39.74 9.43
C LYS A 824 11.00 39.51 10.07
N TYR A 825 12.02 39.41 9.23
CA TYR A 825 13.41 39.41 9.67
C TYR A 825 14.06 40.78 9.43
N ASN A 826 14.77 41.28 10.43
CA ASN A 826 15.47 42.56 10.37
C ASN A 826 16.82 42.41 9.64
N TRP A 827 16.83 42.63 8.32
CA TRP A 827 17.96 42.43 7.41
C TRP A 827 19.30 43.08 7.80
N GLY A 828 19.28 44.16 8.60
CA GLY A 828 20.50 44.85 9.04
C GLY A 828 21.33 44.06 10.08
N HIS A 829 20.84 42.92 10.54
CA HIS A 829 21.53 42.05 11.48
C HIS A 829 21.90 40.72 10.82
N ASN A 830 23.08 40.21 11.14
CA ASN A 830 23.59 38.95 10.58
C ASN A 830 23.31 37.73 11.47
N GLU A 831 22.63 37.89 12.61
CA GLU A 831 22.43 36.79 13.57
C GLU A 831 20.97 36.30 13.53
N ILE A 832 20.72 35.20 12.83
CA ILE A 832 19.36 34.63 12.70
C ILE A 832 18.85 33.96 13.98
N TYR A 833 19.73 33.75 14.97
CA TYR A 833 19.38 33.14 16.26
C TYR A 833 19.02 34.16 17.34
N ASP A 834 19.26 35.46 17.14
CA ASP A 834 18.81 36.48 18.08
C ASP A 834 17.31 36.77 17.87
N SER A 835 16.53 36.49 18.91
CA SER A 835 15.10 36.79 18.98
C SER A 835 14.73 38.24 18.66
N LYS A 836 15.63 39.21 18.90
CA LYS A 836 15.39 40.64 18.62
C LYS A 836 15.31 40.96 17.12
N ASN A 837 15.84 40.07 16.28
CA ASN A 837 15.86 40.25 14.83
C ASN A 837 14.58 39.72 14.16
N TRP A 838 13.66 39.15 14.93
CA TRP A 838 12.42 38.56 14.43
C TRP A 838 11.20 39.28 14.98
N GLU A 839 10.26 39.58 14.09
CA GLU A 839 8.97 40.17 14.44
C GLU A 839 7.85 39.32 13.83
N LYS A 840 6.88 38.88 14.64
CA LYS A 840 5.67 38.26 14.11
C LYS A 840 4.72 39.37 13.63
N ILE A 841 4.34 39.33 12.37
CA ILE A 841 3.51 40.36 11.74
C ILE A 841 2.18 39.77 11.24
N SER A 842 1.24 40.67 10.94
CA SER A 842 0.01 40.34 10.21
C SER A 842 0.03 41.03 8.84
N ILE A 843 -0.45 40.33 7.82
CA ILE A 843 -0.55 40.85 6.45
C ILE A 843 -2.01 40.70 6.03
N ASP A 844 -2.64 41.80 5.66
CA ASP A 844 -4.03 41.86 5.19
C ASP A 844 -4.20 41.33 3.75
#